data_AF-G4MN93-F1
#
_entry.id   AF-G4MN93-F1
#
_cell.length_a   1.000
_cell.length_b   1.000
_cell.length_c   1.000
_cell.angle_alpha   90.00
_cell.angle_beta   90.00
_cell.angle_gamma   90.00
#
_symmetry.space_group_name_H-M   'P 1'
#
loop_
_entity.id
_entity.type
_entity.pdbx_description
1 polymer ?
#
loop_
_entity_poly.entity_id
_entity_poly.type
_entity_poly.pdbx_seq_one_letter_code
_entity_poly.pdbx_strand_id
1 'polypeptide(L)'
;MPPKKRQSTDYHVAWIAPVSDLELLPSRLMLDEEHDAPDYDTAYDDNVYTCGALAGHNVVIATCAPGMTGNVNAGRVTGSMFKTFSSIRMAVLVGIGIGGGVPRAQPSDDPTENVHLGDVVVGWPGDGGPACIYYDSGRWHTDGEFEVLGTINRPDQVLLNALGKLVSDHEMDRSTFDVHRKRLLQSKHNRKFTFPGLQRDQLFNASYQHAGIPKNKCASCDSSQLVQRPERTEEEATGFIFHRGRIATGNAVVKDGERRDQIRDQCNGALCIEMEAAGVDAGRPCLVIRGISDYADSHKGDVWRSYAAGNAAVFARELLSKIPPSSVRNLAIEVHFSVPFSRNEHFVGREEILGRLLKRLPPTAHPNACQRTVIHGLGGIGKTQVAIEAAYRVRDAYPECSVFWVPAVNMTMFDNGYRRVGRALEIQGIEDDDADVKTLVKAALSRNDAKPWLFIIDNVDDLQLLTDGRLTSHLPFSRKGSILFTTRNRQVTAHLQSREGVFDLVQLNDDESRQLLHQGLQTSQIGDEKSTNKLLEYLVCLPLAIRQASAYMQLNIYVTIAKYLEICKASNRNMIAMLSRDFGEQDRYEKTANAIATTWLISFEQITRDAPLAASYLRNIAYFAEKDIPISLLPDGREDWDKVEAVSVLKGYAFVLDRGTVDRFDIHRLVHVAIRNWIQTQGDQGEQVTEVVCQVSERFPWPTHENRDVWTSYLPHAQTVLEFRGYCMEKETLGLLQHNIAEVYNFLGQYEEAEQMHRKTLELREKVLGPENPSTFESMNNLALVLNNQGKYEEAEQMHRTTLELREKVLGPENPSTFESMNNLALVLDNQGKYEEAEQMHRKTSALSEKVLGPENPSTFESMNNLASVFNRQGKYKEAEQMHRKTLELREKVLGPENPSTFNSMNNLASVLDRQGKYEEAEQMHRKTLALREKVLGPENPSTLTSINNLVWVLNRQGKYEEAEDIYRRIQELNVSG
;
A
#
# COMPACT_ATOMS: atom_id res chain seq x y z
N MET A 1 6.78 26.95 -47.75
CA MET A 1 6.32 25.82 -46.92
C MET A 1 4.87 25.56 -47.28
N PRO A 2 4.43 24.33 -47.59
CA PRO A 2 3.01 24.05 -47.69
C PRO A 2 2.34 24.37 -46.33
N PRO A 3 1.09 24.87 -46.31
CA PRO A 3 0.41 25.17 -45.06
C PRO A 3 0.36 23.91 -44.20
N LYS A 4 0.71 24.06 -42.91
CA LYS A 4 0.71 22.96 -41.94
C LYS A 4 -0.73 22.44 -41.82
N LYS A 5 -0.98 21.18 -42.20
CA LYS A 5 -2.29 20.53 -42.06
C LYS A 5 -2.70 20.59 -40.58
N ARG A 6 -3.84 21.22 -40.30
CA ARG A 6 -4.36 21.39 -38.92
C ARG A 6 -4.76 20.02 -38.36
N GLN A 7 -4.62 19.84 -37.05
CA GLN A 7 -5.02 18.61 -36.36
C GLN A 7 -6.46 18.74 -35.82
N SER A 8 -7.10 17.62 -35.48
CA SER A 8 -8.45 17.65 -34.89
C SER A 8 -8.49 18.43 -33.56
N THR A 9 -7.38 18.50 -32.84
CA THR A 9 -7.22 19.28 -31.60
C THR A 9 -7.17 20.79 -31.81
N ASP A 10 -7.07 21.28 -33.05
CA ASP A 10 -7.06 22.71 -33.34
C ASP A 10 -8.47 23.32 -33.41
N TYR A 11 -9.52 22.50 -33.45
CA TYR A 11 -10.92 22.93 -33.60
C TYR A 11 -11.61 23.00 -32.24
N HIS A 12 -12.26 24.14 -31.96
CA HIS A 12 -12.79 24.47 -30.64
C HIS A 12 -14.31 24.72 -30.65
N VAL A 13 -14.90 24.93 -31.82
CA VAL A 13 -16.34 25.20 -31.98
C VAL A 13 -16.96 24.12 -32.87
N ALA A 14 -18.01 23.49 -32.38
CA ALA A 14 -18.87 22.61 -33.16
C ALA A 14 -20.07 23.38 -33.71
N TRP A 15 -20.27 23.28 -35.02
CA TRP A 15 -21.46 23.74 -35.71
C TRP A 15 -22.24 22.52 -36.20
N ILE A 16 -23.37 22.22 -35.55
CA ILE A 16 -24.19 21.06 -35.88
C ILE A 16 -25.28 21.52 -36.84
N ALA A 17 -25.28 20.98 -38.06
CA ALA A 17 -26.23 21.26 -39.14
C ALA A 17 -26.90 19.94 -39.57
N PRO A 18 -27.88 19.43 -38.82
CA PRO A 18 -28.42 18.08 -39.01
C PRO A 18 -28.96 17.75 -40.41
N VAL A 19 -29.50 18.71 -41.16
CA VAL A 19 -30.18 18.48 -42.45
C VAL A 19 -29.28 18.87 -43.63
N SER A 20 -28.44 17.93 -44.09
CA SER A 20 -27.35 18.23 -45.04
C SER A 20 -27.74 18.94 -46.34
N ASP A 21 -28.90 18.65 -46.92
CA ASP A 21 -29.35 19.20 -48.21
C ASP A 21 -29.81 20.66 -48.14
N LEU A 22 -30.27 21.11 -46.98
CA LEU A 22 -30.68 22.49 -46.72
C LEU A 22 -29.59 23.29 -46.01
N GLU A 23 -28.84 22.64 -45.12
CA GLU A 23 -28.12 23.35 -44.07
C GLU A 23 -26.62 23.49 -44.32
N LEU A 24 -26.02 22.53 -44.99
CA LEU A 24 -24.58 22.53 -45.21
C LEU A 24 -24.12 23.73 -46.05
N LEU A 25 -24.84 24.06 -47.12
CA LEU A 25 -24.49 25.14 -48.02
C LEU A 25 -24.46 26.52 -47.32
N PRO A 26 -25.53 26.98 -46.65
CA PRO A 26 -25.50 28.27 -45.96
C PRO A 26 -24.47 28.29 -44.82
N SER A 27 -24.25 27.20 -44.08
CA SER A 27 -23.21 27.12 -43.05
C SER A 27 -21.80 27.26 -43.62
N ARG A 28 -21.51 26.64 -44.77
CA ARG A 28 -20.22 26.79 -45.46
C ARG A 28 -19.98 28.20 -45.98
N LEU A 29 -21.01 28.86 -46.53
CA LEU A 29 -20.91 30.26 -46.97
C LEU A 29 -20.64 31.24 -45.81
N MET A 30 -20.89 30.82 -44.57
CA MET A 30 -20.57 31.58 -43.37
C MET A 30 -19.14 31.37 -42.87
N LEU A 31 -18.31 30.53 -43.50
CA LEU A 31 -16.89 30.44 -43.20
C LEU A 31 -16.12 31.59 -43.87
N ASP A 32 -15.02 32.02 -43.26
CA ASP A 32 -14.06 32.94 -43.88
C ASP A 32 -13.02 32.18 -44.70
N GLU A 33 -12.65 30.97 -44.26
CA GLU A 33 -11.73 30.04 -44.92
C GLU A 33 -12.22 28.61 -44.69
N GLU A 34 -12.17 27.75 -45.72
CA GLU A 34 -12.35 26.30 -45.57
C GLU A 34 -10.98 25.63 -45.45
N HIS A 35 -10.87 24.65 -44.56
CA HIS A 35 -9.67 23.84 -44.39
C HIS A 35 -9.91 22.41 -44.88
N ASP A 36 -8.85 21.74 -45.32
CA ASP A 36 -8.88 20.29 -45.47
C ASP A 36 -9.17 19.62 -44.13
N ALA A 37 -10.01 18.59 -44.14
CA ALA A 37 -10.32 17.82 -42.94
C ALA A 37 -9.02 17.19 -42.38
N PRO A 38 -8.82 17.23 -41.05
CA PRO A 38 -7.70 16.55 -40.41
C PRO A 38 -7.81 15.03 -40.59
N ASP A 39 -6.72 14.30 -40.41
CA ASP A 39 -6.77 12.84 -40.37
C ASP A 39 -7.40 12.39 -39.03
N TYR A 40 -8.38 11.48 -39.09
CA TYR A 40 -9.04 10.88 -37.92
C TYR A 40 -9.35 9.41 -38.16
N ASP A 41 -9.59 8.67 -37.07
CA ASP A 41 -9.83 7.23 -37.11
C ASP A 41 -11.25 6.91 -37.63
N THR A 42 -11.31 6.47 -38.89
CA THR A 42 -12.55 6.10 -39.56
C THR A 42 -13.09 4.73 -39.13
N ALA A 43 -12.43 4.00 -38.22
CA ALA A 43 -12.92 2.70 -37.73
C ALA A 43 -14.13 2.84 -36.78
N TYR A 44 -14.29 4.01 -36.13
CA TYR A 44 -15.43 4.32 -35.26
C TYR A 44 -16.16 5.62 -35.61
N ASP A 45 -15.58 6.46 -36.47
CA ASP A 45 -16.18 7.71 -36.92
C ASP A 45 -16.33 7.74 -38.44
N ASP A 46 -17.53 7.36 -38.89
CA ASP A 46 -17.92 7.29 -40.29
C ASP A 46 -18.41 8.66 -40.84
N ASN A 47 -18.37 9.73 -40.04
CA ASN A 47 -18.85 11.04 -40.47
C ASN A 47 -17.88 11.73 -41.41
N VAL A 48 -18.42 12.63 -42.24
CA VAL A 48 -17.65 13.55 -43.08
C VAL A 48 -17.83 14.96 -42.54
N TYR A 49 -16.72 15.58 -42.16
CA TYR A 49 -16.70 16.92 -41.56
C TYR A 49 -16.31 17.98 -42.57
N THR A 50 -16.93 19.16 -42.46
CA THR A 50 -16.42 20.37 -43.13
C THR A 50 -15.73 21.25 -42.09
N CYS A 51 -14.45 21.53 -42.29
CA CYS A 51 -13.64 22.30 -41.37
C CYS A 51 -13.36 23.70 -41.93
N GLY A 52 -13.26 24.71 -41.07
CA GLY A 52 -12.93 26.06 -41.50
C GLY A 52 -12.65 27.04 -40.38
N ALA A 53 -12.41 28.29 -40.77
CA ALA A 53 -12.26 29.42 -39.86
C ALA A 53 -13.46 30.37 -39.98
N LEU A 54 -13.96 30.84 -38.84
CA LEU A 54 -15.05 31.83 -38.77
C LEU A 54 -14.72 32.85 -37.69
N ALA A 55 -14.53 34.12 -38.06
CA ALA A 55 -14.18 35.20 -37.14
C ALA A 55 -13.00 34.87 -36.19
N GLY A 56 -12.02 34.11 -36.67
CA GLY A 56 -10.85 33.66 -35.91
C GLY A 56 -11.05 32.37 -35.09
N HIS A 57 -12.26 31.80 -35.06
CA HIS A 57 -12.53 30.48 -34.48
C HIS A 57 -12.26 29.37 -35.48
N ASN A 58 -11.64 28.27 -35.05
CA ASN A 58 -11.58 27.04 -35.82
C ASN A 58 -12.86 26.23 -35.57
N VAL A 59 -13.69 26.13 -36.61
CA VAL A 59 -15.03 25.53 -36.57
C VAL A 59 -15.02 24.21 -37.32
N VAL A 60 -15.68 23.21 -36.74
CA VAL A 60 -16.06 21.98 -37.44
C VAL A 60 -17.57 21.95 -37.65
N ILE A 61 -17.99 21.78 -38.89
CA ILE A 61 -19.38 21.63 -39.29
C ILE A 61 -19.66 20.14 -39.50
N ALA A 62 -20.70 19.64 -38.85
CA ALA A 62 -21.14 18.25 -38.98
C ALA A 62 -22.60 18.19 -39.42
N THR A 63 -22.90 17.28 -40.34
CA THR A 63 -24.25 17.06 -40.89
C THR A 63 -24.62 15.60 -40.86
N CYS A 64 -25.92 15.28 -40.75
CA CYS A 64 -26.36 13.91 -40.94
C CYS A 64 -26.29 13.52 -42.43
N ALA A 65 -26.17 12.22 -42.69
CA ALA A 65 -26.22 11.69 -44.06
C ALA A 65 -27.52 12.13 -44.76
N PRO A 66 -27.50 12.41 -46.08
CA PRO A 66 -28.69 12.83 -46.81
C PRO A 66 -29.88 11.88 -46.59
N GLY A 67 -31.02 12.44 -46.15
CA GLY A 67 -32.23 11.68 -45.85
C GLY A 67 -32.29 11.00 -44.47
N MET A 68 -31.21 11.04 -43.68
CA MET A 68 -31.12 10.47 -42.33
C MET A 68 -31.16 11.60 -41.28
N THR A 69 -32.30 12.26 -41.12
CA THR A 69 -32.49 13.38 -40.17
C THR A 69 -33.16 12.91 -38.87
N GLY A 70 -33.39 13.82 -37.92
CA GLY A 70 -34.00 13.53 -36.61
C GLY A 70 -33.00 13.29 -35.48
N ASN A 71 -33.51 13.27 -34.25
CA ASN A 71 -32.73 13.17 -33.01
C ASN A 71 -31.71 12.01 -33.00
N VAL A 72 -32.09 10.78 -33.37
CA VAL A 72 -31.19 9.62 -33.32
C VAL A 72 -29.95 9.83 -34.18
N ASN A 73 -30.15 10.38 -35.38
CA ASN A 73 -29.06 10.64 -36.33
C ASN A 73 -28.22 11.84 -35.89
N ALA A 74 -28.85 12.90 -35.38
CA ALA A 74 -28.15 14.03 -34.78
C ALA A 74 -27.23 13.57 -33.64
N GLY A 75 -27.73 12.69 -32.76
CA GLY A 75 -26.94 12.12 -31.67
C GLY A 75 -25.77 11.26 -32.14
N ARG A 76 -25.95 10.44 -33.17
CA ARG A 76 -24.87 9.63 -33.77
C ARG A 76 -23.75 10.50 -34.34
N VAL A 77 -24.11 11.58 -35.04
CA VAL A 77 -23.15 12.54 -35.60
C VAL A 77 -22.40 13.26 -34.49
N THR A 78 -23.10 13.79 -33.49
CA THR A 78 -22.47 14.55 -32.40
C THR A 78 -21.63 13.69 -31.48
N GLY A 79 -22.07 12.47 -31.18
CA GLY A 79 -21.34 11.56 -30.29
C GLY A 79 -19.99 11.11 -30.87
N SER A 80 -19.87 11.02 -32.19
CA SER A 80 -18.61 10.71 -32.87
C SER A 80 -17.75 11.97 -33.03
N MET A 81 -18.37 13.09 -33.44
CA MET A 81 -17.70 14.39 -33.59
C MET A 81 -16.97 14.84 -32.32
N PHE A 82 -17.63 14.75 -31.16
CA PHE A 82 -17.02 15.18 -29.90
C PHE A 82 -15.88 14.26 -29.43
N LYS A 83 -15.81 13.02 -29.93
CA LYS A 83 -14.67 12.11 -29.70
C LYS A 83 -13.52 12.46 -30.63
N THR A 84 -13.80 12.68 -31.90
CA THR A 84 -12.79 12.99 -32.93
C THR A 84 -12.15 14.35 -32.74
N PHE A 85 -12.96 15.36 -32.41
CA PHE A 85 -12.52 16.73 -32.12
C PHE A 85 -12.62 17.00 -30.61
N SER A 86 -11.73 16.36 -29.84
CA SER A 86 -11.69 16.43 -28.38
C SER A 86 -11.46 17.86 -27.82
N SER A 87 -10.94 18.77 -28.65
CA SER A 87 -10.73 20.19 -28.31
C SER A 87 -11.98 21.06 -28.44
N ILE A 88 -13.12 20.54 -28.90
CA ILE A 88 -14.37 21.31 -28.91
C ILE A 88 -14.71 21.74 -27.47
N ARG A 89 -14.94 23.04 -27.28
CA ARG A 89 -15.34 23.68 -26.02
C ARG A 89 -16.70 24.35 -26.09
N MET A 90 -17.24 24.52 -27.30
CA MET A 90 -18.50 25.22 -27.54
C MET A 90 -19.26 24.51 -28.66
N ALA A 91 -20.57 24.35 -28.50
CA ALA A 91 -21.43 23.78 -29.52
C ALA A 91 -22.62 24.71 -29.83
N VAL A 92 -22.88 24.90 -31.11
CA VAL A 92 -24.09 25.54 -31.62
C VAL A 92 -24.81 24.56 -32.52
N LEU A 93 -26.08 24.28 -32.21
CA LEU A 93 -26.97 23.56 -33.11
C LEU A 93 -27.71 24.59 -33.94
N VAL A 94 -27.29 24.69 -35.21
CA VAL A 94 -27.88 25.61 -36.17
C VAL A 94 -28.71 24.77 -37.11
N GLY A 95 -29.92 24.50 -36.66
CA GLY A 95 -30.91 23.76 -37.42
C GLY A 95 -31.64 24.70 -38.37
N ILE A 96 -31.40 24.48 -39.63
CA ILE A 96 -31.60 25.38 -40.74
C ILE A 96 -32.74 24.84 -41.66
N GLY A 97 -33.42 23.75 -41.29
CA GLY A 97 -34.74 23.38 -41.82
C GLY A 97 -35.63 22.69 -40.78
N ILE A 98 -36.95 22.96 -40.82
CA ILE A 98 -37.99 22.40 -39.95
C ILE A 98 -37.98 22.97 -38.51
N GLY A 99 -37.72 24.27 -38.35
CA GLY A 99 -38.20 25.01 -37.17
C GLY A 99 -39.67 25.38 -37.39
N GLY A 100 -40.57 24.83 -36.60
CA GLY A 100 -41.99 25.16 -36.62
C GLY A 100 -42.27 26.33 -35.69
N GLY A 101 -42.61 27.48 -36.25
CA GLY A 101 -42.94 28.69 -35.50
C GLY A 101 -44.20 28.46 -34.65
N VAL A 102 -44.15 28.90 -33.41
CA VAL A 102 -45.27 28.80 -32.49
C VAL A 102 -45.80 30.19 -32.20
N PRO A 103 -47.05 30.51 -32.56
CA PRO A 103 -47.62 31.80 -32.25
C PRO A 103 -47.81 31.95 -30.74
N ARG A 104 -47.61 33.18 -30.24
CA ARG A 104 -47.90 33.53 -28.84
C ARG A 104 -49.39 33.36 -28.57
N ALA A 105 -49.75 32.97 -27.34
CA ALA A 105 -51.14 32.87 -26.92
C ALA A 105 -51.90 34.21 -27.04
N GLN A 106 -51.19 35.32 -26.82
CA GLN A 106 -51.66 36.67 -27.09
C GLN A 106 -50.67 37.34 -28.06
N PRO A 107 -51.08 37.62 -29.31
CA PRO A 107 -50.25 38.34 -30.28
C PRO A 107 -49.93 39.76 -29.77
N SER A 108 -48.71 40.24 -30.07
CA SER A 108 -48.36 41.64 -29.82
C SER A 108 -48.98 42.55 -30.89
N ASP A 109 -49.26 43.81 -30.53
CA ASP A 109 -49.66 44.84 -31.49
C ASP A 109 -48.48 45.23 -32.40
N ASP A 110 -47.24 44.98 -31.97
CA ASP A 110 -46.04 45.14 -32.79
C ASP A 110 -45.82 43.89 -33.68
N PRO A 111 -45.87 44.03 -35.02
CA PRO A 111 -45.68 42.90 -35.94
C PRO A 111 -44.27 42.27 -35.87
N THR A 112 -43.28 42.99 -35.33
CA THR A 112 -41.89 42.51 -35.19
C THR A 112 -41.70 41.59 -33.97
N GLU A 113 -42.56 41.69 -32.95
CA GLU A 113 -42.53 40.82 -31.76
C GLU A 113 -43.24 39.46 -31.95
N ASN A 114 -44.00 39.32 -33.03
CA ASN A 114 -44.70 38.12 -33.43
C ASN A 114 -43.83 37.25 -34.35
N VAL A 115 -43.84 35.93 -34.16
CA VAL A 115 -43.05 34.98 -34.97
C VAL A 115 -43.62 34.84 -36.38
N HIS A 116 -42.84 35.21 -37.38
CA HIS A 116 -43.17 35.13 -38.81
C HIS A 116 -42.29 34.10 -39.54
N LEU A 117 -42.75 33.63 -40.71
CA LEU A 117 -41.93 32.74 -41.52
C LEU A 117 -40.68 33.49 -42.01
N GLY A 118 -39.52 32.84 -41.90
CA GLY A 118 -38.22 33.43 -42.21
C GLY A 118 -37.50 34.09 -41.02
N ASP A 119 -38.19 34.29 -39.89
CA ASP A 119 -37.55 34.75 -38.65
C ASP A 119 -36.60 33.69 -38.08
N VAL A 120 -35.73 34.11 -37.15
CA VAL A 120 -34.88 33.19 -36.38
C VAL A 120 -35.36 33.14 -34.93
N VAL A 121 -35.54 31.96 -34.37
CA VAL A 121 -35.74 31.76 -32.93
C VAL A 121 -34.47 31.17 -32.33
N VAL A 122 -33.94 31.81 -31.29
CA VAL A 122 -32.80 31.33 -30.53
C VAL A 122 -33.23 30.96 -29.11
N GLY A 123 -32.78 29.79 -28.66
CA GLY A 123 -33.04 29.28 -27.32
C GLY A 123 -32.53 30.25 -26.27
N TRP A 124 -33.43 30.79 -25.46
CA TRP A 124 -33.09 31.75 -24.40
C TRP A 124 -33.79 31.38 -23.09
N PRO A 125 -33.05 31.29 -21.96
CA PRO A 125 -33.62 30.86 -20.70
C PRO A 125 -34.55 31.93 -20.09
N GLY A 126 -34.31 33.23 -20.29
CA GLY A 126 -35.21 34.35 -19.96
C GLY A 126 -35.55 34.56 -18.48
N ASP A 127 -36.15 33.56 -17.87
CA ASP A 127 -36.64 33.48 -16.48
C ASP A 127 -35.76 32.55 -15.61
N GLY A 128 -34.60 32.14 -16.12
CA GLY A 128 -33.70 31.20 -15.45
C GLY A 128 -34.05 29.73 -15.65
N GLY A 129 -35.13 29.40 -16.37
CA GLY A 129 -35.47 28.03 -16.74
C GLY A 129 -34.60 27.45 -17.87
N PRO A 130 -34.91 26.24 -18.35
CA PRO A 130 -34.24 25.64 -19.51
C PRO A 130 -34.58 26.40 -20.81
N ALA A 131 -33.56 26.65 -21.64
CA ALA A 131 -33.71 27.32 -22.93
C ALA A 131 -34.30 26.40 -24.02
N CYS A 132 -34.10 25.09 -23.89
CA CYS A 132 -34.68 24.08 -24.74
C CYS A 132 -35.24 22.92 -23.91
N ILE A 133 -36.50 22.57 -24.17
CA ILE A 133 -37.30 21.64 -23.37
C ILE A 133 -37.68 20.44 -24.23
N TYR A 134 -37.46 19.23 -23.72
CA TYR A 134 -37.81 18.00 -24.41
C TYR A 134 -39.24 17.58 -24.02
N TYR A 135 -40.21 18.00 -24.84
CA TYR A 135 -41.64 17.92 -24.47
C TYR A 135 -42.21 16.50 -24.46
N ASP A 136 -41.53 15.52 -25.06
CA ASP A 136 -41.94 14.10 -25.01
C ASP A 136 -41.33 13.34 -23.82
N SER A 137 -40.43 13.98 -23.04
CA SER A 137 -39.72 13.34 -21.94
C SER A 137 -40.23 13.84 -20.59
N GLY A 138 -41.10 13.05 -19.95
CA GLY A 138 -41.76 13.43 -18.71
C GLY A 138 -42.50 12.29 -18.03
N ARG A 139 -43.20 12.60 -16.92
CA ARG A 139 -44.05 11.66 -16.18
C ARG A 139 -45.49 12.17 -16.18
N TRP A 140 -46.43 11.23 -16.33
CA TRP A 140 -47.84 11.50 -16.13
C TRP A 140 -48.18 11.36 -14.65
N HIS A 141 -48.84 12.37 -14.09
CA HIS A 141 -49.42 12.35 -12.76
C HIS A 141 -50.82 11.75 -12.79
N THR A 142 -51.30 11.28 -11.63
CA THR A 142 -52.60 10.59 -11.50
C THR A 142 -53.81 11.49 -11.77
N ASP A 143 -53.62 12.81 -11.74
CA ASP A 143 -54.60 13.85 -12.09
C ASP A 143 -54.65 14.13 -13.61
N GLY A 144 -53.78 13.49 -14.40
CA GLY A 144 -53.69 13.70 -15.85
C GLY A 144 -52.75 14.83 -16.27
N GLU A 145 -52.04 15.47 -15.33
CA GLU A 145 -51.00 16.45 -15.67
C GLU A 145 -49.71 15.75 -16.12
N PHE A 146 -49.05 16.28 -17.14
CA PHE A 146 -47.75 15.78 -17.62
C PHE A 146 -46.63 16.69 -17.14
N GLU A 147 -45.76 16.16 -16.28
CA GLU A 147 -44.56 16.85 -15.81
C GLU A 147 -43.40 16.60 -16.77
N VAL A 148 -42.89 17.66 -17.39
CA VAL A 148 -41.74 17.59 -18.29
C VAL A 148 -40.44 17.47 -17.48
N LEU A 149 -39.68 16.40 -17.72
CA LEU A 149 -38.43 16.10 -17.01
C LEU A 149 -37.19 16.27 -17.91
N GLY A 150 -37.37 16.18 -19.24
CA GLY A 150 -36.28 16.27 -20.18
C GLY A 150 -35.92 17.72 -20.51
N THR A 151 -34.68 18.12 -20.25
CA THR A 151 -34.14 19.41 -20.67
C THR A 151 -32.79 19.23 -21.33
N ILE A 152 -32.43 20.14 -22.24
CA ILE A 152 -31.05 20.23 -22.73
C ILE A 152 -30.26 21.09 -21.75
N ASN A 153 -29.00 20.70 -21.50
CA ASN A 153 -28.09 21.48 -20.67
C ASN A 153 -28.05 22.95 -21.12
N ARG A 154 -28.04 23.85 -20.13
CA ARG A 154 -28.03 25.28 -20.40
C ARG A 154 -26.82 25.65 -21.28
N PRO A 155 -27.00 26.54 -22.28
CA PRO A 155 -25.88 27.04 -23.06
C PRO A 155 -24.81 27.70 -22.19
N ASP A 156 -23.54 27.63 -22.62
CA ASP A 156 -22.43 28.27 -21.91
C ASP A 156 -22.68 29.75 -21.67
N GLN A 157 -22.24 30.25 -20.51
CA GLN A 157 -22.35 31.67 -20.16
C GLN A 157 -21.71 32.58 -21.22
N VAL A 158 -20.66 32.11 -21.91
CA VAL A 158 -20.01 32.83 -23.02
C VAL A 158 -20.99 33.07 -24.18
N LEU A 159 -21.79 32.06 -24.55
CA LEU A 159 -22.81 32.17 -25.60
C LEU A 159 -23.95 33.10 -25.16
N LEU A 160 -24.40 32.99 -23.91
CA LEU A 160 -25.49 33.83 -23.39
C LEU A 160 -25.06 35.31 -23.29
N ASN A 161 -23.84 35.59 -22.85
CA ASN A 161 -23.29 36.95 -22.80
C ASN A 161 -23.11 37.54 -24.21
N ALA A 162 -22.65 36.72 -25.16
CA ALA A 162 -22.52 37.13 -26.56
C ALA A 162 -23.88 37.42 -27.21
N LEU A 163 -24.90 36.62 -26.88
CA LEU A 163 -26.27 36.86 -27.32
C LEU A 163 -26.83 38.16 -26.72
N GLY A 164 -26.61 38.42 -25.43
CA GLY A 164 -26.99 39.70 -24.81
C GLY A 164 -26.33 40.90 -25.48
N LYS A 165 -25.03 40.81 -25.80
CA LYS A 165 -24.31 41.83 -26.56
C LYS A 165 -24.87 42.00 -27.98
N LEU A 166 -25.16 40.90 -28.67
CA LEU A 166 -25.71 40.92 -30.02
C LEU A 166 -27.07 41.62 -30.06
N VAL A 167 -27.95 41.35 -29.09
CA VAL A 167 -29.25 42.03 -28.97
C VAL A 167 -29.06 43.53 -28.83
N SER A 168 -28.19 43.96 -27.90
CA SER A 168 -27.90 45.38 -27.71
C SER A 168 -27.29 46.04 -28.95
N ASP A 169 -26.38 45.36 -29.65
CA ASP A 169 -25.82 45.86 -30.92
C ASP A 169 -26.90 45.98 -32.00
N HIS A 170 -27.86 45.05 -32.04
CA HIS A 170 -28.95 45.08 -33.02
C HIS A 170 -29.96 46.21 -32.75
N GLU A 171 -30.35 46.43 -31.49
CA GLU A 171 -31.21 47.56 -31.07
C GLU A 171 -30.56 48.93 -31.35
N MET A 172 -29.23 48.98 -31.44
CA MET A 172 -28.45 50.18 -31.73
C MET A 172 -28.07 50.33 -33.22
N ASP A 173 -28.63 49.50 -34.11
CA ASP A 173 -28.31 49.45 -35.55
C ASP A 173 -26.82 49.20 -35.86
N ARG A 174 -26.12 48.47 -34.98
CA ARG A 174 -24.69 48.11 -35.10
C ARG A 174 -24.45 46.65 -35.48
N SER A 175 -25.52 45.87 -35.68
CA SER A 175 -25.41 44.48 -36.14
C SER A 175 -24.93 44.39 -37.59
N THR A 176 -24.20 43.32 -37.95
CA THR A 176 -23.72 43.11 -39.32
C THR A 176 -24.49 42.05 -40.11
N PHE A 177 -25.74 41.78 -39.72
CA PHE A 177 -26.61 40.80 -40.39
C PHE A 177 -26.75 41.04 -41.89
N ASP A 178 -26.94 42.29 -42.35
CA ASP A 178 -27.04 42.61 -43.77
C ASP A 178 -25.76 42.30 -44.56
N VAL A 179 -24.59 42.46 -43.92
CA VAL A 179 -23.30 42.11 -44.52
C VAL A 179 -23.19 40.61 -44.73
N HIS A 180 -23.63 39.83 -43.73
CA HIS A 180 -23.63 38.37 -43.81
C HIS A 180 -24.71 37.84 -44.78
N ARG A 181 -25.89 38.47 -44.85
CA ARG A 181 -26.94 38.14 -45.82
C ARG A 181 -26.48 38.34 -47.27
N LYS A 182 -25.68 39.38 -47.54
CA LYS A 182 -25.06 39.58 -48.86
C LYS A 182 -24.16 38.41 -49.28
N ARG A 183 -23.50 37.71 -48.35
CA ARG A 183 -22.68 36.53 -48.68
C ARG A 183 -23.52 35.39 -49.25
N LEU A 184 -24.74 35.19 -48.75
CA LEU A 184 -25.69 34.20 -49.31
C LEU A 184 -26.12 34.57 -50.73
N LEU A 185 -26.43 35.85 -50.95
CA LEU A 185 -26.93 36.37 -52.23
C LEU A 185 -25.85 36.50 -53.32
N GLN A 186 -24.57 36.51 -52.95
CA GLN A 186 -23.44 36.48 -53.88
C GLN A 186 -23.09 35.06 -54.34
N SER A 187 -23.68 34.02 -53.73
CA SER A 187 -23.46 32.63 -54.15
C SER A 187 -24.11 32.34 -55.51
N LYS A 188 -23.61 31.31 -56.22
CA LYS A 188 -24.24 30.78 -57.45
C LYS A 188 -25.68 30.26 -57.21
N HIS A 189 -26.10 30.14 -55.96
CA HIS A 189 -27.42 29.66 -55.54
C HIS A 189 -28.29 30.76 -54.93
N ASN A 190 -28.01 32.03 -55.23
CA ASN A 190 -28.69 33.20 -54.67
C ASN A 190 -30.23 33.11 -54.66
N ARG A 191 -30.86 32.57 -55.71
CA ARG A 191 -32.31 32.36 -55.83
C ARG A 191 -32.92 31.50 -54.73
N LYS A 192 -32.13 30.66 -54.03
CA LYS A 192 -32.62 29.85 -52.90
C LYS A 192 -32.81 30.67 -51.62
N PHE A 193 -32.07 31.78 -51.48
CA PHE A 193 -32.02 32.60 -50.28
C PHE A 193 -32.73 33.96 -50.46
N THR A 194 -33.49 34.13 -51.54
CA THR A 194 -34.29 35.34 -51.77
C THR A 194 -35.56 35.31 -50.93
N PHE A 195 -35.94 36.47 -50.40
CA PHE A 195 -37.17 36.65 -49.63
C PHE A 195 -38.40 36.14 -50.43
N PRO A 196 -39.18 35.17 -49.91
CA PRO A 196 -40.31 34.59 -50.65
C PRO A 196 -41.53 35.48 -50.87
N GLY A 197 -41.64 36.61 -50.16
CA GLY A 197 -42.75 37.56 -50.23
C GLY A 197 -43.75 37.42 -49.08
N LEU A 198 -44.30 38.56 -48.63
CA LEU A 198 -45.23 38.65 -47.49
C LEU A 198 -46.51 37.82 -47.66
N GLN A 199 -47.06 37.73 -48.88
CA GLN A 199 -48.32 37.00 -49.12
C GLN A 199 -48.20 35.48 -48.89
N ARG A 200 -46.97 34.98 -48.74
CA ARG A 200 -46.66 33.56 -48.50
C ARG A 200 -46.43 33.23 -47.04
N ASP A 201 -46.52 34.21 -46.15
CA ASP A 201 -46.58 33.98 -44.72
C ASP A 201 -48.05 33.86 -44.29
N GLN A 202 -48.52 32.61 -44.15
CA GLN A 202 -49.92 32.29 -43.88
C GLN A 202 -50.02 31.44 -42.62
N LEU A 203 -50.57 32.03 -41.55
CA LEU A 203 -50.90 31.33 -40.30
C LEU A 203 -52.41 31.07 -40.28
N PHE A 204 -52.81 29.81 -40.19
CA PHE A 204 -54.21 29.40 -40.06
C PHE A 204 -54.59 29.15 -38.60
N ASN A 205 -55.90 29.22 -38.30
CA ASN A 205 -56.45 28.82 -37.01
C ASN A 205 -56.01 27.39 -36.64
N ALA A 206 -55.66 27.17 -35.37
CA ALA A 206 -55.09 25.91 -34.90
C ALA A 206 -55.95 24.68 -35.21
N SER A 207 -57.28 24.82 -35.17
CA SER A 207 -58.26 23.76 -35.44
C SER A 207 -58.54 23.54 -36.93
N TYR A 208 -58.03 24.41 -37.83
CA TYR A 208 -58.24 24.28 -39.26
C TYR A 208 -57.24 23.29 -39.89
N GLN A 209 -57.77 22.31 -40.62
CA GLN A 209 -56.97 21.32 -41.33
C GLN A 209 -56.83 21.67 -42.81
N HIS A 210 -55.63 21.46 -43.36
CA HIS A 210 -55.32 21.74 -44.76
C HIS A 210 -56.30 21.04 -45.72
N ALA A 211 -56.98 21.83 -46.56
CA ALA A 211 -57.90 21.32 -47.57
C ALA A 211 -57.14 20.86 -48.83
N GLY A 212 -57.17 19.54 -49.11
CA GLY A 212 -56.59 18.93 -50.32
C GLY A 212 -55.26 18.18 -50.09
N ILE A 213 -54.57 17.81 -51.18
CA ILE A 213 -53.29 17.08 -51.10
C ILE A 213 -52.23 18.00 -50.46
N PRO A 214 -51.50 17.58 -49.41
CA PRO A 214 -50.57 18.41 -48.63
C PRO A 214 -49.43 19.11 -49.41
N LYS A 215 -49.25 18.81 -50.70
CA LYS A 215 -48.24 19.44 -51.57
C LYS A 215 -48.73 20.70 -52.28
N ASN A 216 -50.01 21.06 -52.15
CA ASN A 216 -50.68 22.03 -53.03
C ASN A 216 -50.80 23.44 -52.41
N LYS A 217 -49.68 24.02 -51.95
CA LYS A 217 -49.46 25.47 -51.65
C LYS A 217 -50.65 26.25 -51.06
N CYS A 218 -51.44 25.66 -50.16
CA CYS A 218 -52.63 26.24 -49.52
C CYS A 218 -53.64 26.95 -50.45
N ALA A 219 -53.58 26.74 -51.78
CA ALA A 219 -54.40 27.48 -52.74
C ALA A 219 -55.88 27.09 -52.68
N SER A 220 -56.18 25.92 -52.11
CA SER A 220 -57.52 25.39 -51.88
C SER A 220 -57.99 25.57 -50.43
N CYS A 221 -57.19 26.17 -49.57
CA CYS A 221 -57.53 26.44 -48.17
C CYS A 221 -58.37 27.71 -48.05
N ASP A 222 -59.27 27.73 -47.06
CA ASP A 222 -60.19 28.84 -46.82
C ASP A 222 -59.44 30.03 -46.21
N SER A 223 -59.38 31.15 -46.94
CA SER A 223 -58.72 32.37 -46.48
C SER A 223 -59.41 33.00 -45.27
N SER A 224 -60.67 32.68 -44.97
CA SER A 224 -61.35 33.16 -43.76
C SER A 224 -60.79 32.54 -42.48
N GLN A 225 -60.04 31.43 -42.59
CA GLN A 225 -59.38 30.75 -41.48
C GLN A 225 -57.97 31.29 -41.19
N LEU A 226 -57.52 32.31 -41.91
CA LEU A 226 -56.26 33.00 -41.61
C LEU A 226 -56.38 33.78 -40.30
N VAL A 227 -55.39 33.63 -39.43
CA VAL A 227 -55.31 34.35 -38.16
C VAL A 227 -55.09 35.83 -38.45
N GLN A 228 -56.00 36.67 -37.92
CA GLN A 228 -55.86 38.12 -37.98
C GLN A 228 -54.74 38.57 -37.04
N ARG A 229 -53.64 39.08 -37.61
CA ARG A 229 -52.50 39.65 -36.88
C ARG A 229 -51.94 40.85 -37.64
N PRO A 230 -51.28 41.81 -36.98
CA PRO A 230 -50.67 42.96 -37.63
C PRO A 230 -49.73 42.54 -38.77
N GLU A 231 -49.89 43.13 -39.97
CA GLU A 231 -49.02 42.86 -41.12
C GLU A 231 -47.71 43.65 -41.00
N ARG A 232 -46.59 43.03 -41.39
CA ARG A 232 -45.31 43.72 -41.52
C ARG A 232 -45.27 44.59 -42.76
N THR A 233 -44.65 45.76 -42.65
CA THR A 233 -44.24 46.56 -43.81
C THR A 233 -43.18 45.84 -44.65
N GLU A 234 -42.99 46.23 -45.91
CA GLU A 234 -41.93 45.64 -46.75
C GLU A 234 -40.53 45.85 -46.16
N GLU A 235 -40.30 46.97 -45.47
CA GLU A 235 -39.02 47.25 -44.79
C GLU A 235 -38.80 46.29 -43.61
N GLU A 236 -39.79 46.12 -42.73
CA GLU A 236 -39.72 45.17 -41.61
C GLU A 236 -39.59 43.72 -42.08
N ALA A 237 -40.27 43.35 -43.17
CA ALA A 237 -40.26 42.00 -43.73
C ALA A 237 -38.93 41.63 -44.39
N THR A 238 -38.20 42.62 -44.90
CA THR A 238 -36.87 42.45 -45.53
C THR A 238 -35.71 42.72 -44.57
N GLY A 239 -36.01 43.30 -43.40
CA GLY A 239 -35.13 43.40 -42.24
C GLY A 239 -34.79 42.03 -41.64
N PHE A 240 -33.77 42.00 -40.78
CA PHE A 240 -33.36 40.77 -40.09
C PHE A 240 -33.97 40.73 -38.69
N ILE A 241 -35.00 39.89 -38.51
CA ILE A 241 -35.73 39.78 -37.23
C ILE A 241 -35.42 38.42 -36.57
N PHE A 242 -35.15 38.46 -35.26
CA PHE A 242 -34.97 37.26 -34.46
C PHE A 242 -35.64 37.38 -33.09
N HIS A 243 -36.03 36.23 -32.53
CA HIS A 243 -36.76 36.11 -31.27
C HIS A 243 -35.92 35.32 -30.27
N ARG A 244 -35.90 35.79 -29.02
CA ARG A 244 -35.34 35.07 -27.88
C ARG A 244 -36.46 34.36 -27.15
N GLY A 245 -36.45 33.03 -27.11
CA GLY A 245 -37.46 32.28 -26.37
C GLY A 245 -37.13 30.80 -26.24
N ARG A 246 -38.00 30.08 -25.53
CA ARG A 246 -37.86 28.63 -25.36
C ARG A 246 -38.11 27.90 -26.67
N ILE A 247 -37.33 26.85 -26.89
CA ILE A 247 -37.50 25.93 -28.02
C ILE A 247 -37.95 24.57 -27.48
N ALA A 248 -39.06 24.06 -27.98
CA ALA A 248 -39.57 22.73 -27.64
C ALA A 248 -38.99 21.71 -28.63
N THR A 249 -38.30 20.70 -28.12
CA THR A 249 -37.68 19.63 -28.91
C THR A 249 -38.39 18.30 -28.67
N GLY A 250 -38.52 17.44 -29.68
CA GLY A 250 -39.24 16.16 -29.55
C GLY A 250 -38.83 15.09 -30.54
N ASN A 251 -39.48 13.92 -30.47
CA ASN A 251 -39.14 12.76 -31.30
C ASN A 251 -39.90 12.69 -32.62
N ALA A 252 -40.93 13.52 -32.79
CA ALA A 252 -41.86 13.45 -33.91
C ALA A 252 -42.14 14.81 -34.53
N VAL A 253 -42.37 14.83 -35.85
CA VAL A 253 -42.72 16.06 -36.57
C VAL A 253 -44.15 16.44 -36.18
N VAL A 254 -44.33 17.64 -35.60
CA VAL A 254 -45.65 18.19 -35.33
C VAL A 254 -46.23 18.79 -36.61
N LYS A 255 -47.45 18.35 -36.97
CA LYS A 255 -48.24 18.80 -38.14
C LYS A 255 -49.69 19.11 -37.77
N ASP A 256 -49.92 19.46 -36.51
CA ASP A 256 -51.24 19.65 -35.94
C ASP A 256 -51.19 20.94 -35.10
N GLY A 257 -52.03 21.91 -35.49
CA GLY A 257 -52.05 23.24 -34.88
C GLY A 257 -52.53 23.22 -33.43
N GLU A 258 -53.44 22.32 -33.06
CA GLU A 258 -53.90 22.17 -31.68
C GLU A 258 -52.81 21.52 -30.83
N ARG A 259 -52.14 20.49 -31.36
CA ARG A 259 -51.00 19.87 -30.68
C ARG A 259 -49.84 20.85 -30.48
N ARG A 260 -49.57 21.71 -31.46
CA ARG A 260 -48.58 22.79 -31.35
C ARG A 260 -48.91 23.72 -30.18
N ASP A 261 -50.16 24.19 -30.09
CA ASP A 261 -50.58 25.10 -29.03
C ASP A 261 -50.57 24.42 -27.65
N GLN A 262 -50.87 23.13 -27.56
CA GLN A 262 -50.66 22.35 -26.33
C GLN A 262 -49.18 22.32 -25.92
N ILE A 263 -48.26 22.06 -26.86
CA ILE A 263 -46.81 22.02 -26.59
C ILE A 263 -46.31 23.40 -26.15
N ARG A 264 -46.83 24.49 -26.76
CA ARG A 264 -46.55 25.87 -26.34
C ARG A 264 -46.81 26.04 -24.85
N ASP A 265 -48.00 25.66 -24.40
CA ASP A 265 -48.45 25.89 -23.05
C ASP A 265 -47.72 24.97 -22.06
N GLN A 266 -47.47 23.71 -22.44
CA GLN A 266 -46.67 22.74 -21.68
C GLN A 266 -45.21 23.17 -21.50
N CYS A 267 -44.64 23.88 -22.48
CA CYS A 267 -43.24 24.33 -22.48
C CYS A 267 -43.09 25.80 -22.10
N ASN A 268 -44.02 26.33 -21.28
CA ASN A 268 -44.01 27.70 -20.76
C ASN A 268 -43.83 28.77 -21.86
N GLY A 269 -44.63 28.69 -22.91
CA GLY A 269 -44.67 29.67 -23.99
C GLY A 269 -43.58 29.49 -25.04
N ALA A 270 -43.23 28.24 -25.40
CA ALA A 270 -42.23 27.97 -26.45
C ALA A 270 -42.58 28.67 -27.77
N LEU A 271 -41.56 29.22 -28.44
CA LEU A 271 -41.70 29.98 -29.70
C LEU A 271 -41.36 29.16 -30.95
N CYS A 272 -40.77 27.99 -30.76
CA CYS A 272 -40.37 27.10 -31.84
C CYS A 272 -40.49 25.64 -31.40
N ILE A 273 -40.96 24.77 -32.31
CA ILE A 273 -40.92 23.31 -32.18
C ILE A 273 -39.91 22.76 -33.20
N GLU A 274 -39.00 21.90 -32.75
CA GLU A 274 -38.02 21.20 -33.60
C GLU A 274 -37.73 19.78 -33.07
N MET A 275 -36.87 19.00 -33.74
CA MET A 275 -36.68 17.57 -33.41
C MET A 275 -35.24 17.11 -33.22
N GLU A 276 -34.23 17.86 -33.65
CA GLU A 276 -32.86 17.36 -33.67
C GLU A 276 -32.09 17.67 -32.39
N ALA A 277 -32.44 18.74 -31.66
CA ALA A 277 -31.72 19.09 -30.44
C ALA A 277 -31.87 18.02 -29.35
N ALA A 278 -33.02 17.32 -29.28
CA ALA A 278 -33.26 16.19 -28.37
C ALA A 278 -32.21 15.07 -28.49
N GLY A 279 -31.55 14.96 -29.65
CA GLY A 279 -30.56 13.93 -29.93
C GLY A 279 -29.12 14.34 -29.68
N VAL A 280 -28.82 15.65 -29.67
CA VAL A 280 -27.46 16.14 -29.41
C VAL A 280 -27.02 15.67 -28.03
N ASP A 281 -25.80 15.14 -27.95
CA ASP A 281 -25.23 14.58 -26.71
C ASP A 281 -25.52 15.48 -25.50
N ALA A 282 -26.43 15.02 -24.64
CA ALA A 282 -26.99 15.78 -23.53
C ALA A 282 -25.94 16.18 -22.49
N GLY A 283 -24.72 15.63 -22.56
CA GLY A 283 -23.61 15.98 -21.67
C GLY A 283 -22.91 17.31 -21.99
N ARG A 284 -23.20 17.98 -23.12
CA ARG A 284 -22.54 19.25 -23.47
C ARG A 284 -23.52 20.42 -23.59
N PRO A 285 -23.21 21.60 -23.01
CA PRO A 285 -23.92 22.84 -23.29
C PRO A 285 -24.02 23.11 -24.80
N CYS A 286 -25.24 23.36 -25.29
CA CYS A 286 -25.49 23.65 -26.69
C CYS A 286 -26.53 24.76 -26.83
N LEU A 287 -26.23 25.78 -27.64
CA LEU A 287 -27.21 26.79 -28.02
C LEU A 287 -27.96 26.36 -29.28
N VAL A 288 -29.28 26.35 -29.22
CA VAL A 288 -30.15 25.98 -30.33
C VAL A 288 -30.60 27.24 -31.07
N ILE A 289 -30.35 27.29 -32.37
CA ILE A 289 -30.73 28.39 -33.28
C ILE A 289 -31.55 27.78 -34.41
N ARG A 290 -32.78 28.26 -34.61
CA ARG A 290 -33.72 27.75 -35.61
C ARG A 290 -34.27 28.85 -36.51
N GLY A 291 -34.21 28.64 -37.81
CA GLY A 291 -34.96 29.43 -38.77
C GLY A 291 -36.40 28.89 -38.89
N ILE A 292 -37.38 29.79 -38.88
CA ILE A 292 -38.80 29.42 -38.94
C ILE A 292 -39.24 29.20 -40.38
N SER A 293 -39.62 27.97 -40.72
CA SER A 293 -39.98 27.59 -42.10
C SER A 293 -41.44 27.16 -42.27
N ASP A 294 -42.11 26.79 -41.18
CA ASP A 294 -43.53 26.47 -41.12
C ASP A 294 -44.09 26.85 -39.73
N TYR A 295 -45.38 26.63 -39.49
CA TYR A 295 -46.04 26.90 -38.21
C TYR A 295 -46.39 25.64 -37.41
N ALA A 296 -45.64 24.55 -37.58
CA ALA A 296 -45.88 23.24 -36.93
C ALA A 296 -47.31 22.69 -37.08
N ASP A 297 -48.02 23.09 -38.13
CA ASP A 297 -49.42 22.73 -38.38
C ASP A 297 -49.56 21.86 -39.65
N SER A 298 -50.79 21.68 -40.12
CA SER A 298 -51.07 20.87 -41.31
C SER A 298 -50.73 21.57 -42.63
N HIS A 299 -50.38 22.87 -42.62
CA HIS A 299 -50.18 23.73 -43.79
C HIS A 299 -48.70 23.88 -44.20
N LYS A 300 -47.87 22.87 -43.94
CA LYS A 300 -46.44 22.91 -44.20
C LYS A 300 -46.10 23.14 -45.69
N GLY A 301 -45.21 24.09 -45.95
CA GLY A 301 -44.71 24.40 -47.29
C GLY A 301 -43.18 24.44 -47.36
N ASP A 302 -42.62 24.10 -48.53
CA ASP A 302 -41.16 24.08 -48.74
C ASP A 302 -40.57 25.46 -49.08
N VAL A 303 -41.42 26.46 -49.33
CA VAL A 303 -41.02 27.76 -49.91
C VAL A 303 -40.06 28.54 -49.01
N TRP A 304 -40.25 28.48 -47.70
CA TRP A 304 -39.46 29.24 -46.73
C TRP A 304 -38.20 28.50 -46.25
N ARG A 305 -38.09 27.20 -46.51
CA ARG A 305 -37.02 26.34 -45.95
C ARG A 305 -35.63 26.90 -46.22
N SER A 306 -35.30 27.19 -47.48
CA SER A 306 -33.98 27.72 -47.84
C SER A 306 -33.74 29.17 -47.40
N TYR A 307 -34.79 29.99 -47.26
CA TYR A 307 -34.64 31.36 -46.74
C TYR A 307 -34.38 31.37 -45.23
N ALA A 308 -35.24 30.67 -44.47
CA ALA A 308 -35.11 30.50 -43.02
C ALA A 308 -33.77 29.85 -42.65
N ALA A 309 -33.36 28.86 -43.45
CA ALA A 309 -32.03 28.28 -43.43
C ALA A 309 -30.91 29.33 -43.45
N GLY A 310 -30.91 30.16 -44.49
CA GLY A 310 -29.93 31.21 -44.68
C GLY A 310 -29.88 32.16 -43.47
N ASN A 311 -31.04 32.58 -42.97
CA ASN A 311 -31.12 33.51 -41.84
C ASN A 311 -30.56 32.91 -40.55
N ALA A 312 -30.84 31.64 -40.23
CA ALA A 312 -30.25 30.99 -39.05
C ALA A 312 -28.72 30.85 -39.15
N ALA A 313 -28.17 30.56 -40.34
CA ALA A 313 -26.71 30.57 -40.54
C ALA A 313 -26.09 31.96 -40.36
N VAL A 314 -26.76 33.00 -40.90
CA VAL A 314 -26.36 34.40 -40.72
C VAL A 314 -26.35 34.78 -39.25
N PHE A 315 -27.38 34.35 -38.49
CA PHE A 315 -27.45 34.57 -37.05
C PHE A 315 -26.28 33.91 -36.31
N ALA A 316 -26.02 32.63 -36.57
CA ALA A 316 -24.94 31.89 -35.93
C ALA A 316 -23.57 32.52 -36.20
N ARG A 317 -23.33 33.00 -37.43
CA ARG A 317 -22.09 33.71 -37.77
C ARG A 317 -21.94 35.02 -36.99
N GLU A 318 -22.97 35.86 -37.00
CA GLU A 318 -22.95 37.14 -36.27
C GLU A 318 -22.71 36.88 -34.77
N LEU A 319 -23.40 35.90 -34.18
CA LEU A 319 -23.22 35.52 -32.77
C LEU A 319 -21.77 35.10 -32.47
N LEU A 320 -21.19 34.20 -33.26
CA LEU A 320 -19.81 33.74 -33.07
C LEU A 320 -18.79 34.88 -33.26
N SER A 321 -19.08 35.86 -34.12
CA SER A 321 -18.22 37.04 -34.31
C SER A 321 -18.14 37.96 -33.09
N LYS A 322 -19.14 37.90 -32.18
CA LYS A 322 -19.13 38.66 -30.93
C LYS A 322 -18.28 38.00 -29.84
N ILE A 323 -17.80 36.77 -30.07
CA ILE A 323 -17.05 35.96 -29.11
C ILE A 323 -15.56 36.02 -29.45
N PRO A 324 -14.68 36.44 -28.54
CA PRO A 324 -13.25 36.34 -28.73
C PRO A 324 -12.78 34.86 -28.81
N PRO A 325 -11.90 34.47 -29.75
CA PRO A 325 -11.39 33.09 -29.83
C PRO A 325 -10.69 32.59 -28.56
N SER A 326 -10.03 33.48 -27.82
CA SER A 326 -9.40 33.14 -26.52
C SER A 326 -10.43 32.74 -25.47
N SER A 327 -11.61 33.35 -25.45
CA SER A 327 -12.69 33.00 -24.52
C SER A 327 -13.20 31.58 -24.75
N VAL A 328 -13.20 31.10 -25.99
CA VAL A 328 -13.58 29.72 -26.33
C VAL A 328 -12.50 28.73 -25.95
N ARG A 329 -11.22 29.06 -26.18
CA ARG A 329 -10.08 28.21 -25.79
C ARG A 329 -9.96 28.05 -24.28
N ASN A 330 -10.35 29.09 -23.52
CA ASN A 330 -10.27 29.14 -22.07
C ASN A 330 -11.53 28.65 -21.35
N LEU A 331 -12.59 28.25 -22.07
CA LEU A 331 -13.73 27.53 -21.47
C LEU A 331 -13.18 26.26 -20.82
N ALA A 332 -13.11 26.25 -19.50
CA ALA A 332 -12.41 25.24 -18.73
C ALA A 332 -13.05 23.87 -18.91
N ILE A 333 -12.21 22.86 -19.14
CA ILE A 333 -12.56 21.49 -18.78
C ILE A 333 -12.50 21.46 -17.25
N GLU A 334 -13.63 21.26 -16.56
CA GLU A 334 -13.59 21.04 -15.10
C GLU A 334 -12.68 19.84 -14.79
N VAL A 335 -11.55 20.12 -14.14
CA VAL A 335 -10.58 19.15 -13.65
C VAL A 335 -10.46 19.39 -12.15
N HIS A 336 -10.64 18.35 -11.36
CA HIS A 336 -10.70 18.46 -9.90
C HIS A 336 -9.39 17.99 -9.27
N PHE A 337 -8.87 18.75 -8.32
CA PHE A 337 -7.74 18.36 -7.48
C PHE A 337 -8.19 18.35 -6.01
N SER A 338 -8.64 17.19 -5.54
CA SER A 338 -9.18 16.97 -4.19
C SER A 338 -8.17 16.21 -3.32
N VAL A 339 -6.99 16.82 -3.11
CA VAL A 339 -5.96 16.33 -2.20
C VAL A 339 -5.92 17.27 -0.98
N PRO A 340 -6.11 16.78 0.26
CA PRO A 340 -6.23 17.63 1.45
C PRO A 340 -4.89 18.12 2.01
N PHE A 341 -3.79 17.75 1.39
CA PHE A 341 -2.45 18.02 1.86
C PHE A 341 -1.76 19.02 0.94
N SER A 342 -0.93 19.88 1.52
CA SER A 342 -0.05 20.77 0.75
C SER A 342 1.07 19.97 0.10
N ARG A 343 1.70 20.51 -0.96
CA ARG A 343 2.90 19.90 -1.52
C ARG A 343 4.05 20.15 -0.56
N ASN A 344 4.76 19.10 -0.18
CA ASN A 344 5.96 19.22 0.63
C ASN A 344 7.13 19.79 -0.21
N GLU A 345 7.39 21.09 -0.06
CA GLU A 345 8.50 21.78 -0.77
C GLU A 345 9.89 21.28 -0.37
N HIS A 346 9.99 20.56 0.74
CA HIS A 346 11.23 20.01 1.28
C HIS A 346 11.33 18.50 1.12
N PHE A 347 10.53 17.89 0.23
CA PHE A 347 10.61 16.46 -0.06
C PHE A 347 12.03 16.06 -0.52
N VAL A 348 12.57 14.98 0.04
CA VAL A 348 13.95 14.51 -0.22
C VAL A 348 13.93 13.11 -0.84
N GLY A 349 14.64 12.96 -1.96
CA GLY A 349 15.02 11.65 -2.51
C GLY A 349 13.91 10.88 -3.23
N ARG A 350 14.05 9.55 -3.29
CA ARG A 350 13.08 8.60 -3.87
C ARG A 350 12.78 8.76 -5.36
N GLU A 351 13.65 9.44 -6.10
CA GLU A 351 13.44 9.74 -7.52
C GLU A 351 13.29 8.49 -8.40
N GLU A 352 13.99 7.39 -8.08
CA GLU A 352 13.84 6.13 -8.82
C GLU A 352 12.42 5.57 -8.69
N ILE A 353 11.90 5.51 -7.46
CA ILE A 353 10.56 4.99 -7.16
C ILE A 353 9.50 5.90 -7.76
N LEU A 354 9.64 7.22 -7.58
CA LEU A 354 8.74 8.21 -8.17
C LEU A 354 8.74 8.13 -9.71
N GLY A 355 9.91 7.99 -10.33
CA GLY A 355 10.03 7.83 -11.78
C GLY A 355 9.31 6.58 -12.30
N ARG A 356 9.39 5.45 -11.58
CA ARG A 356 8.63 4.24 -11.92
C ARG A 356 7.12 4.40 -11.67
N LEU A 357 6.72 5.06 -10.58
CA LEU A 357 5.32 5.35 -10.28
C LEU A 357 4.71 6.25 -11.36
N LEU A 358 5.39 7.32 -11.76
CA LEU A 358 4.90 8.27 -12.77
C LEU A 358 4.80 7.68 -14.18
N LYS A 359 5.49 6.57 -14.47
CA LYS A 359 5.29 5.80 -15.71
C LYS A 359 4.01 4.95 -15.69
N ARG A 360 3.47 4.67 -14.51
CA ARG A 360 2.35 3.74 -14.30
C ARG A 360 1.05 4.44 -13.92
N LEU A 361 1.13 5.44 -13.03
CA LEU A 361 -0.03 6.15 -12.49
C LEU A 361 -0.89 6.88 -13.52
N PRO A 362 -0.35 7.53 -14.57
CA PRO A 362 -1.16 8.26 -15.54
C PRO A 362 -2.15 7.32 -16.23
N PRO A 363 -3.44 7.68 -16.34
CA PRO A 363 -4.43 6.81 -16.98
C PRO A 363 -4.11 6.47 -18.44
N THR A 364 -3.33 7.32 -19.12
CA THR A 364 -2.85 7.10 -20.50
C THR A 364 -1.76 6.02 -20.61
N ALA A 365 -1.10 5.67 -19.50
CA ALA A 365 -0.02 4.67 -19.52
C ALA A 365 -0.51 3.27 -19.90
N HIS A 366 -1.77 2.95 -19.59
CA HIS A 366 -2.37 1.64 -19.85
C HIS A 366 -3.80 1.76 -20.38
N PRO A 367 -3.98 2.05 -21.68
CA PRO A 367 -5.26 2.44 -22.27
C PRO A 367 -6.38 1.39 -22.20
N ASN A 368 -6.05 0.14 -21.84
CA ASN A 368 -6.99 -0.98 -21.78
C ASN A 368 -7.34 -1.43 -20.35
N ALA A 369 -6.82 -0.78 -19.29
CA ALA A 369 -7.03 -1.25 -17.92
C ALA A 369 -7.19 -0.09 -16.91
N CYS A 370 -8.11 -0.25 -15.95
CA CYS A 370 -8.12 0.56 -14.73
C CYS A 370 -6.99 0.06 -13.83
N GLN A 371 -5.85 0.73 -13.86
CA GLN A 371 -4.68 0.26 -13.12
C GLN A 371 -4.87 0.39 -11.62
N ARG A 372 -4.30 -0.55 -10.87
CA ARG A 372 -4.05 -0.34 -9.45
C ARG A 372 -2.57 -0.48 -9.14
N THR A 373 -2.13 0.36 -8.22
CA THR A 373 -0.74 0.45 -7.80
C THR A 373 -0.74 0.52 -6.29
N VAL A 374 0.15 -0.21 -5.64
CA VAL A 374 0.22 -0.27 -4.18
C VAL A 374 1.62 0.13 -3.72
N ILE A 375 1.69 1.13 -2.84
CA ILE A 375 2.92 1.49 -2.13
C ILE A 375 2.89 0.79 -0.78
N HIS A 376 3.83 -0.12 -0.55
CA HIS A 376 3.92 -0.94 0.65
C HIS A 376 5.19 -0.60 1.45
N GLY A 377 5.17 -0.77 2.78
CA GLY A 377 6.35 -0.64 3.63
C GLY A 377 6.03 -0.27 5.08
N LEU A 378 7.06 -0.28 5.93
CA LEU A 378 6.95 -0.06 7.38
C LEU A 378 6.26 1.27 7.75
N GLY A 379 5.61 1.31 8.92
CA GLY A 379 5.12 2.57 9.52
C GLY A 379 6.24 3.60 9.66
N GLY A 380 6.03 4.82 9.17
CA GLY A 380 7.03 5.89 9.20
C GLY A 380 8.02 5.92 8.01
N ILE A 381 7.92 5.00 7.05
CA ILE A 381 8.84 4.92 5.88
C ILE A 381 8.58 5.99 4.79
N GLY A 382 7.50 6.76 4.90
CA GLY A 382 7.18 7.86 3.97
C GLY A 382 6.17 7.54 2.85
N LYS A 383 5.40 6.44 2.93
CA LYS A 383 4.42 6.05 1.89
C LYS A 383 3.46 7.17 1.48
N THR A 384 2.80 7.79 2.46
CA THR A 384 1.85 8.89 2.25
C THR A 384 2.53 10.09 1.59
N GLN A 385 3.77 10.41 1.97
CA GLN A 385 4.53 11.52 1.36
C GLN A 385 4.91 11.23 -0.10
N VAL A 386 5.29 9.98 -0.42
CA VAL A 386 5.52 9.55 -1.80
C VAL A 386 4.22 9.64 -2.63
N ALA A 387 3.08 9.25 -2.05
CA ALA A 387 1.79 9.36 -2.72
C ALA A 387 1.35 10.82 -2.95
N ILE A 388 1.59 11.71 -1.99
CA ILE A 388 1.35 13.16 -2.13
C ILE A 388 2.23 13.73 -3.25
N GLU A 389 3.53 13.48 -3.22
CA GLU A 389 4.44 14.00 -4.25
C GLU A 389 4.10 13.45 -5.65
N ALA A 390 3.72 12.17 -5.74
CA ALA A 390 3.22 11.59 -6.98
C ALA A 390 1.92 12.27 -7.47
N ALA A 391 0.98 12.58 -6.58
CA ALA A 391 -0.26 13.29 -6.92
C ALA A 391 0.01 14.67 -7.54
N TYR A 392 0.91 15.44 -6.93
CA TYR A 392 1.32 16.76 -7.43
C TYR A 392 2.04 16.67 -8.77
N ARG A 393 2.98 15.72 -8.93
CA ARG A 393 3.67 15.51 -10.21
C ARG A 393 2.74 15.04 -11.32
N VAL A 394 1.73 14.20 -11.01
CA VAL A 394 0.70 13.79 -11.99
C VAL A 394 -0.15 14.98 -12.41
N ARG A 395 -0.61 15.81 -11.47
CA ARG A 395 -1.36 17.05 -11.78
C ARG A 395 -0.57 17.97 -12.71
N ASP A 396 0.72 18.17 -12.43
CA ASP A 396 1.57 19.07 -13.21
C ASP A 396 1.87 18.52 -14.61
N ALA A 397 2.03 17.19 -14.75
CA ALA A 397 2.34 16.54 -16.02
C ALA A 397 1.11 16.21 -16.89
N TYR A 398 -0.07 16.03 -16.29
CA TYR A 398 -1.31 15.63 -16.95
C TYR A 398 -2.47 16.54 -16.49
N PRO A 399 -2.55 17.78 -17.01
CA PRO A 399 -3.53 18.78 -16.57
C PRO A 399 -4.99 18.39 -16.82
N GLU A 400 -5.24 17.40 -17.69
CA GLU A 400 -6.56 16.84 -17.98
C GLU A 400 -7.03 15.77 -16.97
N CYS A 401 -6.14 15.33 -16.08
CA CYS A 401 -6.40 14.27 -15.10
C CYS A 401 -6.89 14.85 -13.76
N SER A 402 -8.08 14.46 -13.33
CA SER A 402 -8.56 14.80 -11.98
C SER A 402 -7.89 13.90 -10.94
N VAL A 403 -7.55 14.43 -9.78
CA VAL A 403 -6.90 13.68 -8.70
C VAL A 403 -7.75 13.76 -7.43
N PHE A 404 -8.11 12.60 -6.91
CA PHE A 404 -8.96 12.47 -5.72
C PHE A 404 -8.24 11.69 -4.63
N TRP A 405 -8.43 12.11 -3.37
CA TRP A 405 -7.81 11.47 -2.21
C TRP A 405 -8.86 11.00 -1.20
N VAL A 406 -8.74 9.74 -0.75
CA VAL A 406 -9.62 9.12 0.24
C VAL A 406 -8.80 8.46 1.35
N PRO A 407 -8.98 8.85 2.63
CA PRO A 407 -8.44 8.09 3.76
C PRO A 407 -9.15 6.75 3.94
N ALA A 408 -8.41 5.67 4.19
CA ALA A 408 -8.94 4.35 4.54
C ALA A 408 -8.55 3.90 5.95
N VAL A 409 -8.37 4.84 6.88
CA VAL A 409 -8.01 4.56 8.29
C VAL A 409 -9.10 3.77 9.01
N ASN A 410 -10.37 4.10 8.73
CA ASN A 410 -11.56 3.39 9.20
C ASN A 410 -12.74 3.72 8.26
N MET A 411 -13.87 3.03 8.43
CA MET A 411 -15.03 3.18 7.53
C MET A 411 -15.61 4.60 7.55
N THR A 412 -15.64 5.26 8.71
CA THR A 412 -16.17 6.64 8.83
C THR A 412 -15.35 7.64 8.02
N MET A 413 -14.02 7.57 8.10
CA MET A 413 -13.11 8.43 7.32
C MET A 413 -13.17 8.10 5.82
N PHE A 414 -13.36 6.82 5.49
CA PHE A 414 -13.54 6.36 4.12
C PHE A 414 -14.82 6.91 3.49
N ASP A 415 -15.95 6.81 4.19
CA ASP A 415 -17.25 7.34 3.74
C ASP A 415 -17.21 8.87 3.60
N ASN A 416 -16.61 9.59 4.55
CA ASN A 416 -16.40 11.04 4.44
C ASN A 416 -15.51 11.43 3.26
N GLY A 417 -14.48 10.61 2.95
CA GLY A 417 -13.64 10.81 1.78
C GLY A 417 -14.42 10.67 0.48
N TYR A 418 -15.27 9.65 0.37
CA TYR A 418 -16.18 9.49 -0.78
C TYR A 418 -17.17 10.66 -0.89
N ARG A 419 -17.73 11.14 0.22
CA ARG A 419 -18.65 12.29 0.22
C ARG A 419 -17.95 13.55 -0.29
N ARG A 420 -16.70 13.79 0.10
CA ARG A 420 -15.90 14.91 -0.44
C ARG A 420 -15.67 14.77 -1.94
N VAL A 421 -15.40 13.57 -2.44
CA VAL A 421 -15.24 13.33 -3.88
C VAL A 421 -16.56 13.59 -4.61
N GLY A 422 -17.68 13.09 -4.09
CA GLY A 422 -19.00 13.32 -4.70
C GLY A 422 -19.41 14.79 -4.71
N ARG A 423 -19.09 15.56 -3.65
CA ARG A 423 -19.23 17.03 -3.64
C ARG A 423 -18.40 17.69 -4.73
N ALA A 424 -17.14 17.29 -4.89
CA ALA A 424 -16.26 17.84 -5.91
C ALA A 424 -16.75 17.54 -7.33
N LEU A 425 -17.41 16.39 -7.53
CA LEU A 425 -18.03 15.96 -8.79
C LEU A 425 -19.47 16.46 -8.97
N GLU A 426 -20.00 17.25 -8.02
CA GLU A 426 -21.38 17.77 -8.02
C GLU A 426 -22.46 16.70 -8.23
N ILE A 427 -22.27 15.51 -7.63
CA ILE A 427 -23.23 14.41 -7.76
C ILE A 427 -24.53 14.73 -7.02
N GLN A 428 -25.66 14.68 -7.74
CA GLN A 428 -26.98 14.87 -7.12
C GLN A 428 -27.28 13.80 -6.06
N GLY A 429 -27.83 14.22 -4.92
CA GLY A 429 -28.17 13.34 -3.79
C GLY A 429 -26.98 12.94 -2.90
N ILE A 430 -25.77 13.49 -3.11
CA ILE A 430 -24.59 13.14 -2.28
C ILE A 430 -24.69 13.63 -0.82
N GLU A 431 -25.53 14.63 -0.57
CA GLU A 431 -25.81 15.19 0.74
C GLU A 431 -26.97 14.52 1.47
N ASP A 432 -27.70 13.61 0.82
CA ASP A 432 -28.80 12.92 1.48
C ASP A 432 -28.24 11.98 2.56
N ASP A 433 -28.85 11.99 3.75
CA ASP A 433 -28.35 11.24 4.91
C ASP A 433 -28.37 9.71 4.66
N ASP A 434 -29.33 9.23 3.87
CA ASP A 434 -29.50 7.81 3.51
C ASP A 434 -28.81 7.43 2.18
N ALA A 435 -28.09 8.36 1.53
CA ALA A 435 -27.45 8.07 0.26
C ALA A 435 -26.30 7.06 0.40
N ASP A 436 -26.26 6.06 -0.50
CA ASP A 436 -25.07 5.24 -0.70
C ASP A 436 -24.03 6.02 -1.53
N VAL A 437 -23.36 6.95 -0.85
CA VAL A 437 -22.32 7.84 -1.38
C VAL A 437 -21.24 7.04 -2.14
N LYS A 438 -20.88 5.85 -1.64
CA LYS A 438 -19.85 4.99 -2.26
C LYS A 438 -20.29 4.52 -3.63
N THR A 439 -21.51 4.03 -3.74
CA THR A 439 -22.08 3.56 -5.00
C THR A 439 -22.28 4.71 -6.00
N LEU A 440 -22.70 5.89 -5.53
CA LEU A 440 -22.87 7.08 -6.37
C LEU A 440 -21.56 7.55 -7.00
N VAL A 441 -20.50 7.72 -6.20
CA VAL A 441 -19.17 8.12 -6.69
C VAL A 441 -18.58 7.05 -7.59
N LYS A 442 -18.72 5.76 -7.22
CA LYS A 442 -18.29 4.64 -8.06
C LYS A 442 -18.95 4.71 -9.43
N ALA A 443 -20.28 4.90 -9.46
CA ALA A 443 -21.03 5.01 -10.70
C ALA A 443 -20.52 6.19 -11.54
N ALA A 444 -20.38 7.38 -10.96
CA ALA A 444 -19.92 8.58 -11.64
C ALA A 444 -18.52 8.42 -12.28
N LEU A 445 -17.54 7.92 -11.53
CA LEU A 445 -16.17 7.73 -12.01
C LEU A 445 -16.03 6.54 -12.98
N SER A 446 -16.98 5.60 -12.99
CA SER A 446 -16.97 4.44 -13.89
C SER A 446 -17.69 4.69 -15.22
N ARG A 447 -18.30 5.86 -15.43
CA ARG A 447 -18.96 6.18 -16.71
C ARG A 447 -17.93 6.32 -17.84
N ASN A 448 -18.34 6.01 -19.07
CA ASN A 448 -17.47 6.11 -20.25
C ASN A 448 -17.12 7.57 -20.63
N ASP A 449 -18.02 8.50 -20.28
CA ASP A 449 -17.85 9.95 -20.45
C ASP A 449 -17.00 10.58 -19.32
N ALA A 450 -16.71 9.85 -18.24
CA ALA A 450 -15.82 10.31 -17.18
C ALA A 450 -14.45 10.70 -17.76
N LYS A 451 -13.93 11.83 -17.30
CA LYS A 451 -12.60 12.33 -17.67
C LYS A 451 -11.50 11.46 -17.04
N PRO A 452 -10.24 11.56 -17.51
CA PRO A 452 -9.14 10.87 -16.85
C PRO A 452 -9.06 11.22 -15.36
N TRP A 453 -8.88 10.21 -14.52
CA TRP A 453 -8.78 10.40 -13.09
C TRP A 453 -7.76 9.47 -12.41
N LEU A 454 -7.17 9.98 -11.34
CA LEU A 454 -6.34 9.24 -10.38
C LEU A 454 -7.03 9.24 -9.02
N PHE A 455 -7.26 8.07 -8.46
CA PHE A 455 -7.93 7.87 -7.18
C PHE A 455 -6.92 7.32 -6.16
N ILE A 456 -6.59 8.09 -5.15
CA ILE A 456 -5.59 7.73 -4.14
C ILE A 456 -6.31 7.32 -2.85
N ILE A 457 -6.07 6.10 -2.39
CA ILE A 457 -6.63 5.55 -1.16
C ILE A 457 -5.48 5.30 -0.17
N ASP A 458 -5.43 6.09 0.89
CA ASP A 458 -4.30 6.11 1.84
C ASP A 458 -4.59 5.32 3.12
N ASN A 459 -3.61 4.57 3.62
CA ASN A 459 -3.65 3.71 4.82
C ASN A 459 -4.65 2.55 4.76
N VAL A 460 -4.65 1.77 3.68
CA VAL A 460 -5.41 0.51 3.59
C VAL A 460 -4.68 -0.59 4.37
N ASP A 461 -4.61 -0.43 5.70
CA ASP A 461 -3.84 -1.29 6.59
C ASP A 461 -4.69 -2.44 7.17
N ASP A 462 -5.99 -2.22 7.36
CA ASP A 462 -6.92 -3.17 7.99
C ASP A 462 -7.54 -4.13 6.96
N LEU A 463 -7.29 -5.43 7.13
CA LEU A 463 -7.83 -6.47 6.26
C LEU A 463 -9.35 -6.61 6.41
N GLN A 464 -9.91 -6.38 7.60
CA GLN A 464 -11.36 -6.46 7.84
C GLN A 464 -12.11 -5.38 7.04
N LEU A 465 -11.49 -4.21 6.84
CA LEU A 465 -12.06 -3.15 6.00
C LEU A 465 -12.19 -3.60 4.53
N LEU A 466 -11.33 -4.53 4.07
CA LEU A 466 -11.41 -5.13 2.74
C LEU A 466 -12.42 -6.27 2.66
N THR A 467 -12.44 -7.18 3.64
CA THR A 467 -13.30 -8.37 3.64
C THR A 467 -14.73 -8.04 4.05
N ASP A 468 -14.89 -7.44 5.22
CA ASP A 468 -16.19 -7.20 5.86
C ASP A 468 -16.77 -5.86 5.39
N GLY A 469 -15.90 -4.85 5.28
CA GLY A 469 -16.23 -3.55 4.71
C GLY A 469 -16.44 -3.54 3.20
N ARG A 470 -16.12 -4.66 2.52
CA ARG A 470 -16.23 -4.85 1.06
C ARG A 470 -15.67 -3.69 0.24
N LEU A 471 -14.59 -3.05 0.70
CA LEU A 471 -14.02 -1.86 0.05
C LEU A 471 -13.74 -2.08 -1.44
N THR A 472 -13.25 -3.26 -1.81
CA THR A 472 -12.96 -3.62 -3.21
C THR A 472 -14.20 -3.58 -4.12
N SER A 473 -15.39 -3.81 -3.57
CA SER A 473 -16.65 -3.73 -4.30
C SER A 473 -17.09 -2.30 -4.61
N HIS A 474 -16.57 -1.31 -3.87
CA HIS A 474 -16.88 0.10 -4.03
C HIS A 474 -15.87 0.86 -4.90
N LEU A 475 -14.80 0.21 -5.34
CA LEU A 475 -13.78 0.84 -6.19
C LEU A 475 -14.34 1.16 -7.59
N PRO A 476 -14.12 2.38 -8.11
CA PRO A 476 -14.49 2.73 -9.47
C PRO A 476 -13.63 1.99 -10.50
N PHE A 477 -14.20 1.76 -11.68
CA PHE A 477 -13.50 1.13 -12.80
C PHE A 477 -13.73 1.92 -14.08
N SER A 478 -12.64 2.42 -14.65
CA SER A 478 -12.64 3.08 -15.96
C SER A 478 -11.32 2.84 -16.67
N ARG A 479 -11.33 2.73 -18.00
CA ARG A 479 -10.09 2.69 -18.81
C ARG A 479 -9.32 4.03 -18.79
N LYS A 480 -9.99 5.09 -18.33
CA LYS A 480 -9.41 6.41 -18.07
C LYS A 480 -9.12 6.63 -16.57
N GLY A 481 -9.22 5.58 -15.76
CA GLY A 481 -9.02 5.63 -14.32
C GLY A 481 -7.75 4.90 -13.88
N SER A 482 -7.15 5.39 -12.80
CA SER A 482 -6.02 4.74 -12.13
C SER A 482 -6.21 4.85 -10.61
N ILE A 483 -5.83 3.81 -9.86
CA ILE A 483 -5.96 3.77 -8.40
C ILE A 483 -4.60 3.56 -7.75
N LEU A 484 -4.25 4.41 -6.79
CA LEU A 484 -3.06 4.28 -5.96
C LEU A 484 -3.46 3.96 -4.53
N PHE A 485 -2.87 2.92 -3.96
CA PHE A 485 -3.05 2.51 -2.58
C PHE A 485 -1.77 2.73 -1.78
N THR A 486 -1.89 3.07 -0.51
CA THR A 486 -0.78 2.94 0.45
C THR A 486 -1.19 1.97 1.56
N THR A 487 -0.26 1.09 1.96
CA THR A 487 -0.50 0.12 3.04
C THR A 487 0.79 -0.27 3.76
N ARG A 488 0.68 -0.62 5.04
CA ARG A 488 1.74 -1.24 5.85
C ARG A 488 1.66 -2.76 5.84
N ASN A 489 0.54 -3.33 5.41
CA ASN A 489 0.27 -4.75 5.52
C ASN A 489 0.45 -5.42 4.15
N ARG A 490 1.47 -6.25 4.01
CA ARG A 490 1.73 -6.97 2.76
C ARG A 490 0.60 -7.93 2.37
N GLN A 491 -0.14 -8.51 3.32
CA GLN A 491 -1.25 -9.42 3.01
C GLN A 491 -2.40 -8.71 2.28
N VAL A 492 -2.59 -7.41 2.55
CA VAL A 492 -3.56 -6.56 1.86
C VAL A 492 -3.20 -6.41 0.38
N THR A 493 -1.90 -6.35 0.04
CA THR A 493 -1.46 -6.15 -1.36
C THR A 493 -2.00 -7.22 -2.31
N ALA A 494 -2.08 -8.48 -1.84
CA ALA A 494 -2.59 -9.60 -2.62
C ALA A 494 -4.09 -9.48 -2.97
N HIS A 495 -4.86 -8.79 -2.14
CA HIS A 495 -6.29 -8.55 -2.36
C HIS A 495 -6.57 -7.37 -3.29
N LEU A 496 -5.59 -6.48 -3.47
CA LEU A 496 -5.76 -5.23 -4.21
C LEU A 496 -5.28 -5.33 -5.67
N GLN A 497 -4.18 -6.04 -5.93
CA GLN A 497 -3.48 -6.03 -7.23
C GLN A 497 -2.56 -7.26 -7.38
N SER A 498 -2.22 -7.64 -8.63
CA SER A 498 -1.17 -8.62 -8.94
C SER A 498 0.25 -8.08 -8.66
N ARG A 499 1.24 -8.96 -8.45
CA ARG A 499 2.61 -8.62 -7.97
C ARG A 499 3.30 -7.47 -8.72
N GLU A 500 3.07 -7.30 -10.02
CA GLU A 500 3.71 -6.25 -10.84
C GLU A 500 3.32 -4.81 -10.47
N GLY A 501 2.26 -4.61 -9.68
CA GLY A 501 1.80 -3.29 -9.23
C GLY A 501 2.23 -2.89 -7.83
N VAL A 502 3.08 -3.66 -7.15
CA VAL A 502 3.49 -3.40 -5.75
C VAL A 502 4.87 -2.75 -5.68
N PHE A 503 4.97 -1.64 -4.94
CA PHE A 503 6.16 -0.84 -4.74
C PHE A 503 6.55 -0.88 -3.27
N ASP A 504 7.48 -1.78 -2.94
CA ASP A 504 8.05 -1.91 -1.59
C ASP A 504 9.02 -0.74 -1.33
N LEU A 505 8.68 0.12 -0.36
CA LEU A 505 9.56 1.19 0.10
C LEU A 505 10.57 0.65 1.11
N VAL A 506 11.85 0.88 0.81
CA VAL A 506 12.99 0.62 1.70
C VAL A 506 13.34 1.85 2.52
N GLN A 507 14.36 1.79 3.38
CA GLN A 507 14.88 2.96 4.10
C GLN A 507 15.49 3.98 3.13
N LEU A 508 15.71 5.23 3.57
CA LEU A 508 16.43 6.20 2.75
C LEU A 508 17.90 5.77 2.62
N ASN A 509 18.53 6.14 1.51
CA ASN A 509 19.98 5.99 1.42
C ASN A 509 20.69 7.02 2.32
N ASP A 510 22.00 6.89 2.49
CA ASP A 510 22.76 7.73 3.42
C ASP A 510 22.70 9.23 3.05
N ASP A 511 22.76 9.55 1.76
CA ASP A 511 22.76 10.94 1.29
C ASP A 511 21.40 11.60 1.47
N GLU A 512 20.32 10.90 1.10
CA GLU A 512 18.94 11.31 1.35
C GLU A 512 18.68 11.49 2.85
N SER A 513 19.19 10.57 3.67
CA SER A 513 19.04 10.61 5.13
C SER A 513 19.74 11.82 5.75
N ARG A 514 20.98 12.12 5.31
CA ARG A 514 21.72 13.32 5.75
C ARG A 514 21.01 14.60 5.32
N GLN A 515 20.56 14.67 4.08
CA GLN A 515 19.85 15.83 3.57
C GLN A 515 18.56 16.08 4.37
N LEU A 516 17.78 15.03 4.65
CA LEU A 516 16.56 15.14 5.46
C LEU A 516 16.85 15.54 6.91
N LEU A 517 17.92 15.03 7.53
CA LEU A 517 18.29 15.37 8.89
C LEU A 517 18.74 16.83 9.02
N HIS A 518 19.54 17.32 8.08
CA HIS A 518 20.08 18.68 8.11
C HIS A 518 19.03 19.74 7.76
N GLN A 519 17.92 19.37 7.12
CA GLN A 519 16.80 20.28 6.89
C GLN A 519 16.27 20.83 8.22
N GLY A 520 16.38 22.13 8.41
CA GLY A 520 15.90 22.84 9.60
C GLY A 520 16.94 23.00 10.73
N LEU A 521 18.13 22.39 10.63
CA LEU A 521 19.19 22.52 11.62
C LEU A 521 20.17 23.65 11.28
N GLN A 522 20.67 24.33 12.32
CA GLN A 522 21.74 25.33 12.16
C GLN A 522 23.10 24.65 12.04
N THR A 523 24.07 25.31 11.41
CA THR A 523 25.46 24.83 11.27
C THR A 523 26.10 24.48 12.62
N SER A 524 25.74 25.21 13.69
CA SER A 524 26.20 24.95 15.07
C SER A 524 25.68 23.63 15.65
N GLN A 525 24.55 23.12 15.16
CA GLN A 525 23.91 21.91 15.67
C GLN A 525 24.39 20.63 14.96
N ILE A 526 24.77 20.75 13.68
CA ILE A 526 25.17 19.61 12.84
C ILE A 526 26.45 18.95 13.37
N GLY A 527 27.43 19.75 13.80
CA GLY A 527 28.68 19.22 14.34
C GLY A 527 29.48 18.44 13.29
N ASP A 528 29.95 17.23 13.64
CA ASP A 528 30.79 16.39 12.77
C ASP A 528 30.00 15.29 12.02
N GLU A 529 30.55 14.87 10.88
CA GLU A 529 29.95 13.87 10.00
C GLU A 529 29.85 12.47 10.64
N LYS A 530 30.79 12.12 11.51
CA LYS A 530 30.79 10.81 12.19
C LYS A 530 29.64 10.71 13.18
N SER A 531 29.34 11.78 13.92
CA SER A 531 28.16 11.85 14.80
C SER A 531 26.86 11.78 14.01
N THR A 532 26.81 12.45 12.85
CA THR A 532 25.68 12.42 11.91
C THR A 532 25.42 11.00 11.41
N ASN A 533 26.43 10.32 10.86
CA ASN A 533 26.30 8.95 10.36
C ASN A 533 25.88 7.98 11.47
N LYS A 534 26.45 8.11 12.68
CA LYS A 534 26.05 7.29 13.84
C LYS A 534 24.61 7.52 14.27
N LEU A 535 24.10 8.75 14.19
CA LEU A 535 22.69 9.02 14.51
C LEU A 535 21.77 8.43 13.44
N LEU A 536 22.11 8.57 12.15
CA LEU A 536 21.32 8.01 11.07
C LEU A 536 21.26 6.48 11.10
N GLU A 537 22.39 5.83 11.37
CA GLU A 537 22.46 4.38 11.64
C GLU A 537 21.58 4.01 12.84
N TYR A 538 21.63 4.81 13.91
CA TYR A 538 20.76 4.63 15.09
C TYR A 538 19.27 4.79 14.71
N LEU A 539 18.91 5.76 13.88
CA LEU A 539 17.53 5.95 13.44
C LEU A 539 17.13 5.01 12.27
N VAL A 540 18.02 4.10 11.88
CA VAL A 540 17.82 3.11 10.81
C VAL A 540 17.39 3.77 9.50
N CYS A 541 17.91 4.98 9.24
CA CYS A 541 17.60 5.79 8.06
C CYS A 541 16.09 5.95 7.76
N LEU A 542 15.27 5.95 8.83
CA LEU A 542 13.82 5.97 8.72
C LEU A 542 13.31 7.43 8.66
N PRO A 543 12.61 7.86 7.59
CA PRO A 543 12.26 9.27 7.37
C PRO A 543 11.55 9.94 8.54
N LEU A 544 10.55 9.28 9.11
CA LEU A 544 9.79 9.85 10.22
C LEU A 544 10.65 10.01 11.48
N ALA A 545 11.51 9.04 11.79
CA ALA A 545 12.41 9.12 12.94
C ALA A 545 13.45 10.24 12.76
N ILE A 546 13.98 10.40 11.55
CA ILE A 546 14.90 11.49 11.17
C ILE A 546 14.21 12.85 11.33
N ARG A 547 13.00 13.02 10.78
CA ARG A 547 12.25 14.27 10.91
C ARG A 547 11.93 14.61 12.37
N GLN A 548 11.54 13.64 13.18
CA GLN A 548 11.30 13.85 14.60
C GLN A 548 12.57 14.28 15.35
N ALA A 549 13.71 13.66 15.04
CA ALA A 549 14.99 14.06 15.61
C ALA A 549 15.38 15.48 15.18
N SER A 550 15.24 15.81 13.88
CA SER A 550 15.49 17.15 13.35
C SER A 550 14.58 18.20 14.01
N ALA A 551 13.27 17.95 14.05
CA ALA A 551 12.30 18.85 14.67
C ALA A 551 12.58 19.08 16.17
N TYR A 552 12.94 18.04 16.91
CA TYR A 552 13.35 18.18 18.30
C TYR A 552 14.56 19.09 18.45
N MET A 553 15.61 18.88 17.65
CA MET A 553 16.81 19.70 17.69
C MET A 553 16.53 21.13 17.25
N GLN A 554 15.71 21.33 16.21
CA GLN A 554 15.31 22.65 15.74
C GLN A 554 14.61 23.47 16.84
N LEU A 555 13.73 22.84 17.64
CA LEU A 555 13.07 23.49 18.77
C LEU A 555 14.01 23.71 19.98
N ASN A 556 15.09 22.94 20.08
CA ASN A 556 16.04 22.99 21.19
C ASN A 556 17.44 23.37 20.67
N ILE A 557 17.63 24.65 20.36
CA ILE A 557 18.82 25.21 19.68
C ILE A 557 20.18 24.81 20.28
N TYR A 558 20.25 24.45 21.56
CA TYR A 558 21.48 24.03 22.25
C TYR A 558 21.79 22.53 22.12
N VAL A 559 20.88 21.75 21.55
CA VAL A 559 21.06 20.31 21.33
C VAL A 559 21.68 20.11 19.95
N THR A 560 22.91 19.60 19.94
CA THR A 560 23.61 19.16 18.73
C THR A 560 23.26 17.71 18.38
N ILE A 561 23.57 17.27 17.16
CA ILE A 561 23.42 15.87 16.72
C ILE A 561 24.12 14.90 17.69
N ALA A 562 25.35 15.22 18.08
CA ALA A 562 26.11 14.41 19.03
C ALA A 562 25.42 14.32 20.40
N LYS A 563 24.89 15.45 20.91
CA LYS A 563 24.20 15.48 22.20
C LYS A 563 22.86 14.73 22.15
N TYR A 564 22.13 14.86 21.05
CA TYR A 564 20.89 14.10 20.84
C TYR A 564 21.17 12.59 20.83
N LEU A 565 22.20 12.15 20.11
CA LEU A 565 22.62 10.74 20.09
C LEU A 565 23.01 10.24 21.49
N GLU A 566 23.72 11.05 22.27
CA GLU A 566 24.07 10.74 23.67
C GLU A 566 22.81 10.55 24.54
N ILE A 567 21.82 11.44 24.43
CA ILE A 567 20.55 11.34 25.16
C ILE A 567 19.80 10.06 24.77
N CYS A 568 19.76 9.73 23.48
CA CYS A 568 19.12 8.52 22.99
C CYS A 568 19.82 7.24 23.45
N LYS A 569 21.16 7.23 23.51
CA LYS A 569 21.95 6.07 23.95
C LYS A 569 21.96 5.88 25.47
N ALA A 570 21.66 6.92 26.24
CA ALA A 570 21.64 6.84 27.69
C ALA A 570 20.58 5.85 28.23
N SER A 571 19.43 5.72 27.54
CA SER A 571 18.46 4.65 27.83
C SER A 571 17.43 4.45 26.71
N ASN A 572 16.90 3.23 26.59
CA ASN A 572 15.77 2.94 25.70
C ASN A 572 14.54 3.79 26.03
N ARG A 573 14.33 4.14 27.30
CA ARG A 573 13.25 5.03 27.73
C ARG A 573 13.40 6.44 27.16
N ASN A 574 14.61 6.99 27.17
CA ASN A 574 14.89 8.30 26.57
C ASN A 574 14.67 8.27 25.06
N MET A 575 15.16 7.22 24.39
CA MET A 575 14.98 7.04 22.95
C MET A 575 13.50 7.08 22.57
N ILE A 576 12.65 6.39 23.30
CA ILE A 576 11.22 6.35 23.01
C ILE A 576 10.55 7.65 23.40
N ALA A 577 10.91 8.25 24.54
CA ALA A 577 10.41 9.57 24.89
C ALA A 577 10.73 10.62 23.80
N MET A 578 11.83 10.45 23.05
CA MET A 578 12.14 11.32 21.90
C MET A 578 11.35 10.94 20.64
N LEU A 579 11.21 9.65 20.34
CA LEU A 579 10.48 9.14 19.17
C LEU A 579 8.94 9.22 19.33
N SER A 580 8.45 9.35 20.56
CA SER A 580 7.02 9.46 20.90
C SER A 580 6.55 10.92 20.96
N ARG A 581 7.44 11.90 20.77
CA ARG A 581 7.04 13.31 20.75
C ARG A 581 6.35 13.68 19.44
N ASP A 582 5.25 14.40 19.60
CA ASP A 582 4.49 15.01 18.52
C ASP A 582 4.95 16.48 18.35
N PHE A 583 5.25 16.86 17.11
CA PHE A 583 5.69 18.21 16.75
C PHE A 583 4.70 18.95 15.83
N GLY A 584 3.48 18.42 15.64
CA GLY A 584 2.35 19.12 15.01
C GLY A 584 2.56 19.48 13.53
N GLU A 585 2.95 18.51 12.70
CA GLU A 585 3.12 18.76 11.25
C GLU A 585 1.76 18.88 10.53
N GLN A 586 1.63 19.88 9.64
CA GLN A 586 0.40 20.21 8.90
C GLN A 586 -0.01 19.18 7.84
N ASP A 587 0.81 18.16 7.56
CA ASP A 587 0.63 17.24 6.42
C ASP A 587 -0.01 15.89 6.81
N ARG A 588 -0.83 15.85 7.87
CA ARG A 588 -1.55 14.63 8.34
C ARG A 588 -2.96 14.93 8.86
N TYR A 589 -3.78 13.88 8.99
CA TYR A 589 -5.14 13.99 9.51
C TYR A 589 -5.16 14.52 10.96
N GLU A 590 -5.94 15.57 11.24
CA GLU A 590 -5.99 16.35 12.51
C GLU A 590 -6.15 15.56 13.83
N LYS A 591 -6.43 14.25 13.77
CA LYS A 591 -6.66 13.38 14.94
C LYS A 591 -5.73 12.17 15.05
N THR A 592 -4.71 12.06 14.19
CA THR A 592 -3.75 10.96 14.25
C THR A 592 -2.45 11.43 14.89
N ALA A 593 -2.06 10.87 16.05
CA ALA A 593 -0.84 11.28 16.74
C ALA A 593 0.41 11.13 15.85
N ASN A 594 1.29 12.12 15.85
CA ASN A 594 2.40 12.21 14.88
C ASN A 594 3.61 11.33 15.21
N ALA A 595 3.54 10.54 16.28
CA ALA A 595 4.69 9.81 16.77
C ALA A 595 4.89 8.46 16.07
N ILE A 596 6.16 8.13 15.76
CA ILE A 596 6.49 6.87 15.12
C ILE A 596 6.12 5.66 15.99
N ALA A 597 6.29 5.79 17.31
CA ALA A 597 5.90 4.77 18.28
C ALA A 597 4.38 4.51 18.25
N THR A 598 3.55 5.56 18.13
CA THR A 598 2.10 5.39 17.99
C THR A 598 1.74 4.67 16.70
N THR A 599 2.45 4.98 15.61
CA THR A 599 2.24 4.33 14.31
C THR A 599 2.45 2.82 14.40
N TRP A 600 3.49 2.36 15.11
CA TRP A 600 3.74 0.94 15.32
C TRP A 600 2.82 0.32 16.36
N LEU A 601 2.43 1.07 17.39
CA LEU A 601 1.50 0.58 18.41
C LEU A 601 0.12 0.28 17.80
N ILE A 602 -0.39 1.15 16.92
CA ILE A 602 -1.65 0.90 16.19
C ILE A 602 -1.54 -0.40 15.37
N SER A 603 -0.41 -0.61 14.67
CA SER A 603 -0.18 -1.85 13.93
C SER A 603 -0.05 -3.06 14.85
N PHE A 604 0.53 -2.91 16.04
CA PHE A 604 0.61 -3.97 17.04
C PHE A 604 -0.77 -4.33 17.64
N GLU A 605 -1.63 -3.34 17.90
CA GLU A 605 -3.01 -3.55 18.32
C GLU A 605 -3.81 -4.31 17.25
N GLN A 606 -3.62 -3.97 15.97
CA GLN A 606 -4.21 -4.72 14.84
C GLN A 606 -3.71 -6.17 14.82
N ILE A 607 -2.40 -6.40 14.94
CA ILE A 607 -1.84 -7.76 14.99
C ILE A 607 -2.38 -8.53 16.22
N THR A 608 -2.53 -7.87 17.36
CA THR A 608 -3.07 -8.49 18.59
C THR A 608 -4.51 -8.96 18.38
N ARG A 609 -5.31 -8.20 17.63
CA ARG A 609 -6.69 -8.55 17.28
C ARG A 609 -6.77 -9.66 16.24
N ASP A 610 -5.99 -9.55 15.16
CA ASP A 610 -6.16 -10.37 13.96
C ASP A 610 -5.27 -11.63 13.95
N ALA A 611 -4.11 -11.59 14.62
CA ALA A 611 -3.13 -12.68 14.70
C ALA A 611 -2.48 -12.76 16.10
N PRO A 612 -3.20 -13.23 17.13
CA PRO A 612 -2.73 -13.22 18.53
C PRO A 612 -1.38 -13.92 18.75
N LEU A 613 -1.09 -14.98 18.00
CA LEU A 613 0.21 -15.69 18.06
C LEU A 613 1.36 -14.83 17.53
N ALA A 614 1.14 -14.04 16.46
CA ALA A 614 2.14 -13.10 15.98
C ALA A 614 2.40 -11.98 16.99
N ALA A 615 1.36 -11.53 17.69
CA ALA A 615 1.50 -10.56 18.78
C ALA A 615 2.28 -11.14 19.97
N SER A 616 2.01 -12.38 20.38
CA SER A 616 2.80 -13.03 21.44
C SER A 616 4.26 -13.20 21.05
N TYR A 617 4.55 -13.51 19.78
CA TYR A 617 5.91 -13.57 19.27
C TYR A 617 6.62 -12.23 19.40
N LEU A 618 5.99 -11.12 18.97
CA LEU A 618 6.54 -9.76 19.13
C LEU A 618 6.87 -9.43 20.59
N ARG A 619 6.00 -9.82 21.54
CA ARG A 619 6.25 -9.60 22.97
C ARG A 619 7.44 -10.40 23.48
N ASN A 620 7.61 -11.63 23.01
CA ASN A 620 8.72 -12.50 23.41
C ASN A 620 10.05 -12.04 22.81
N ILE A 621 10.09 -11.77 21.50
CA ILE A 621 11.31 -11.30 20.82
C ILE A 621 11.73 -9.90 21.29
N ALA A 622 10.83 -9.14 21.92
CA ALA A 622 11.18 -7.90 22.61
C ALA A 622 12.27 -8.09 23.68
N TYR A 623 12.46 -9.30 24.20
CA TYR A 623 13.48 -9.67 25.19
C TYR A 623 14.61 -10.55 24.62
N PHE A 624 14.57 -10.86 23.32
CA PHE A 624 15.64 -11.58 22.63
C PHE A 624 16.67 -10.61 22.04
N ALA A 625 17.84 -11.15 21.65
CA ALA A 625 18.79 -10.44 20.81
C ALA A 625 18.13 -10.01 19.49
N GLU A 626 18.51 -8.84 18.97
CA GLU A 626 17.88 -8.21 17.80
C GLU A 626 18.02 -9.02 16.51
N LYS A 627 19.09 -9.81 16.42
CA LYS A 627 19.49 -10.54 15.22
C LYS A 627 19.47 -12.04 15.45
N ASP A 628 19.18 -12.75 14.37
CA ASP A 628 19.30 -14.20 14.21
C ASP A 628 18.32 -15.03 15.00
N ILE A 629 17.11 -14.48 15.20
CA ILE A 629 16.08 -15.10 16.03
C ILE A 629 15.56 -16.38 15.36
N PRO A 630 15.77 -17.58 15.98
CA PRO A 630 15.27 -18.82 15.45
C PRO A 630 13.77 -18.99 15.74
N ILE A 631 12.99 -19.38 14.73
CA ILE A 631 11.55 -19.68 14.88
C ILE A 631 11.34 -20.82 15.89
N SER A 632 12.27 -21.77 15.95
CA SER A 632 12.25 -22.88 16.90
C SER A 632 12.29 -22.42 18.36
N LEU A 633 12.83 -21.23 18.66
CA LEU A 633 12.86 -20.68 20.01
C LEU A 633 11.49 -20.11 20.44
N LEU A 634 10.60 -19.78 19.50
CA LEU A 634 9.28 -19.15 19.74
C LEU A 634 8.18 -20.13 20.17
N PRO A 635 7.14 -19.68 20.91
CA PRO A 635 6.04 -20.53 21.37
C PRO A 635 5.41 -21.36 20.26
N ASP A 636 5.06 -22.61 20.56
CA ASP A 636 4.34 -23.48 19.62
C ASP A 636 2.91 -22.98 19.42
N GLY A 637 2.42 -23.12 18.18
CA GLY A 637 1.02 -22.92 17.85
C GLY A 637 0.21 -24.19 18.14
N ARG A 638 -1.02 -24.23 17.61
CA ARG A 638 -1.81 -25.48 17.60
C ARG A 638 -1.28 -26.46 16.58
N GLU A 639 -0.78 -25.93 15.47
CA GLU A 639 -0.22 -26.67 14.34
C GLU A 639 1.19 -26.16 14.00
N ASP A 640 2.00 -26.98 13.35
CA ASP A 640 3.40 -26.62 13.00
C ASP A 640 3.50 -25.40 12.08
N TRP A 641 2.52 -25.20 11.19
CA TRP A 641 2.48 -24.08 10.24
C TRP A 641 2.10 -22.73 10.89
N ASP A 642 1.50 -22.75 12.09
CA ASP A 642 1.06 -21.54 12.78
C ASP A 642 2.24 -20.61 13.06
N LYS A 643 3.43 -21.17 13.33
CA LYS A 643 4.66 -20.38 13.50
C LYS A 643 5.02 -19.61 12.24
N VAL A 644 4.95 -20.28 11.09
CA VAL A 644 5.30 -19.72 9.79
C VAL A 644 4.29 -18.64 9.40
N GLU A 645 3.01 -18.87 9.66
CA GLU A 645 1.95 -17.88 9.42
C GLU A 645 2.14 -16.65 10.32
N ALA A 646 2.36 -16.84 11.62
CA ALA A 646 2.59 -15.75 12.56
C ALA A 646 3.82 -14.91 12.16
N VAL A 647 4.93 -15.54 11.82
CA VAL A 647 6.14 -14.83 11.32
C VAL A 647 5.86 -14.15 9.98
N SER A 648 5.05 -14.75 9.10
CA SER A 648 4.65 -14.14 7.83
C SER A 648 3.81 -12.89 8.02
N VAL A 649 2.93 -12.85 9.04
CA VAL A 649 2.22 -11.63 9.44
C VAL A 649 3.21 -10.55 9.87
N LEU A 650 4.17 -10.89 10.74
CA LEU A 650 5.18 -9.93 11.20
C LEU A 650 6.06 -9.39 10.07
N LYS A 651 6.48 -10.25 9.13
CA LYS A 651 7.19 -9.87 7.90
C LYS A 651 6.29 -8.99 7.03
N GLY A 652 4.99 -9.29 6.99
CA GLY A 652 3.97 -8.54 6.25
C GLY A 652 3.82 -7.10 6.74
N TYR A 653 3.97 -6.85 8.03
CA TYR A 653 4.02 -5.49 8.61
C TYR A 653 5.41 -4.85 8.58
N ALA A 654 6.42 -5.57 8.06
CA ALA A 654 7.84 -5.21 8.08
C ALA A 654 8.41 -4.97 9.50
N PHE A 655 7.80 -5.58 10.53
CA PHE A 655 8.31 -5.51 11.91
C PHE A 655 9.52 -6.42 12.11
N VAL A 656 9.58 -7.51 11.34
CA VAL A 656 10.73 -8.40 11.25
C VAL A 656 11.26 -8.43 9.81
N LEU A 657 12.55 -8.64 9.67
CA LEU A 657 13.29 -8.60 8.42
C LEU A 657 13.71 -10.02 8.02
N ASP A 658 13.62 -10.31 6.72
CA ASP A 658 14.04 -11.59 6.17
C ASP A 658 15.56 -11.65 6.00
N ARG A 659 16.17 -12.78 6.37
CA ARG A 659 17.59 -13.06 6.14
C ARG A 659 17.84 -13.94 4.92
N GLY A 660 16.79 -14.34 4.21
CA GLY A 660 16.85 -15.32 3.11
C GLY A 660 16.82 -16.77 3.59
N THR A 661 16.68 -16.98 4.90
CA THR A 661 16.50 -18.29 5.56
C THR A 661 15.06 -18.42 6.05
N VAL A 662 14.49 -19.62 5.94
CA VAL A 662 13.08 -19.85 6.28
C VAL A 662 12.84 -19.88 7.79
N ASP A 663 13.85 -20.23 8.58
CA ASP A 663 13.79 -20.55 10.01
C ASP A 663 14.33 -19.45 10.94
N ARG A 664 14.89 -18.36 10.39
CA ARG A 664 15.48 -17.25 11.16
C ARG A 664 15.12 -15.89 10.60
N PHE A 665 15.04 -14.90 11.47
CA PHE A 665 14.75 -13.51 11.10
C PHE A 665 15.38 -12.51 12.08
N ASP A 666 15.42 -11.24 11.69
CA ASP A 666 15.83 -10.14 12.55
C ASP A 666 14.61 -9.30 12.93
N ILE A 667 14.59 -8.70 14.13
CA ILE A 667 13.55 -7.72 14.46
C ILE A 667 14.04 -6.31 14.12
N HIS A 668 13.15 -5.47 13.59
CA HIS A 668 13.47 -4.07 13.37
C HIS A 668 13.77 -3.37 14.71
N ARG A 669 15.00 -2.87 14.88
CA ARG A 669 15.51 -2.31 16.14
C ARG A 669 14.60 -1.28 16.82
N LEU A 670 14.03 -0.35 16.05
CA LEU A 670 13.13 0.66 16.63
C LEU A 670 11.78 0.06 17.07
N VAL A 671 11.32 -0.99 16.39
CA VAL A 671 10.10 -1.73 16.76
C VAL A 671 10.38 -2.52 18.04
N HIS A 672 11.53 -3.20 18.11
CA HIS A 672 12.01 -3.92 19.30
C HIS A 672 11.97 -3.07 20.56
N VAL A 673 12.53 -1.86 20.46
CA VAL A 673 12.55 -0.88 21.55
C VAL A 673 11.13 -0.37 21.87
N ALA A 674 10.31 -0.07 20.87
CA ALA A 674 8.95 0.43 21.06
C ALA A 674 8.03 -0.60 21.76
N ILE A 675 8.04 -1.86 21.32
CA ILE A 675 7.25 -2.94 21.92
C ILE A 675 7.68 -3.17 23.37
N ARG A 676 8.99 -3.22 23.66
CA ARG A 676 9.49 -3.40 25.02
C ARG A 676 8.96 -2.33 25.98
N ASN A 677 8.96 -1.07 25.56
CA ASN A 677 8.44 0.01 26.40
C ASN A 677 6.92 -0.01 26.52
N TRP A 678 6.20 -0.42 25.48
CA TRP A 678 4.75 -0.59 25.58
C TRP A 678 4.42 -1.61 26.69
N ILE A 679 5.12 -2.75 26.73
CA ILE A 679 4.97 -3.76 27.81
C ILE A 679 5.26 -3.15 29.19
N GLN A 680 6.32 -2.33 29.30
CA GLN A 680 6.66 -1.64 30.55
C GLN A 680 5.56 -0.66 31.01
N THR A 681 4.91 0.04 30.08
CA THR A 681 3.85 0.99 30.41
C THR A 681 2.53 0.35 30.82
N GLN A 682 2.25 -0.87 30.36
CA GLN A 682 1.04 -1.62 30.77
C GLN A 682 1.16 -2.22 32.19
N GLY A 683 2.39 -2.38 32.71
CA GLY A 683 2.64 -2.97 34.02
C GLY A 683 2.96 -4.47 34.01
N ASP A 684 2.91 -5.11 32.84
CA ASP A 684 3.02 -6.58 32.69
C ASP A 684 4.47 -7.07 32.56
N GLN A 685 5.48 -6.22 32.81
CA GLN A 685 6.89 -6.56 32.57
C GLN A 685 7.36 -7.80 33.34
N GLY A 686 6.95 -7.97 34.60
CA GLY A 686 7.35 -9.12 35.41
C GLY A 686 6.78 -10.44 34.88
N GLU A 687 5.50 -10.45 34.50
CA GLU A 687 4.82 -11.60 33.91
C GLU A 687 5.42 -11.97 32.56
N GLN A 688 5.60 -10.99 31.67
CA GLN A 688 6.18 -11.22 30.35
C GLN A 688 7.63 -11.73 30.42
N VAL A 689 8.47 -11.17 31.30
CA VAL A 689 9.84 -11.66 31.48
C VAL A 689 9.84 -13.08 32.03
N THR A 690 8.91 -13.41 32.94
CA THR A 690 8.77 -14.75 33.49
C THR A 690 8.40 -15.75 32.39
N GLU A 691 7.38 -15.44 31.57
CA GLU A 691 6.97 -16.26 30.41
C GLU A 691 8.16 -16.53 29.47
N VAL A 692 8.91 -15.48 29.11
CA VAL A 692 10.07 -15.60 28.22
C VAL A 692 11.19 -16.46 28.83
N VAL A 693 11.48 -16.30 30.13
CA VAL A 693 12.47 -17.11 30.83
C VAL A 693 12.07 -18.58 30.82
N CYS A 694 10.80 -18.90 31.13
CA CYS A 694 10.32 -20.28 31.14
C CYS A 694 10.41 -20.90 29.75
N GLN A 695 9.98 -20.17 28.73
CA GLN A 695 10.03 -20.62 27.35
C GLN A 695 11.46 -20.87 26.85
N VAL A 696 12.39 -19.95 27.13
CA VAL A 696 13.79 -20.13 26.72
C VAL A 696 14.42 -21.26 27.52
N SER A 697 14.15 -21.38 28.82
CA SER A 697 14.67 -22.47 29.64
C SER A 697 14.20 -23.85 29.18
N GLU A 698 12.95 -23.97 28.73
CA GLU A 698 12.39 -25.23 28.23
C GLU A 698 13.03 -25.64 26.90
N ARG A 699 13.30 -24.68 26.01
CA ARG A 699 13.83 -24.95 24.67
C ARG A 699 15.35 -24.95 24.58
N PHE A 700 16.05 -24.32 25.52
CA PHE A 700 17.51 -24.29 25.53
C PHE A 700 18.05 -25.68 25.87
N PRO A 701 18.68 -26.39 24.92
CA PRO A 701 19.08 -27.76 25.16
C PRO A 701 20.27 -27.82 26.12
N TRP A 702 20.40 -28.96 26.81
CA TRP A 702 21.64 -29.25 27.53
C TRP A 702 22.82 -29.24 26.54
N PRO A 703 23.91 -28.49 26.82
CA PRO A 703 25.00 -28.36 25.86
C PRO A 703 25.75 -29.69 25.71
N THR A 704 25.80 -30.21 24.49
CA THR A 704 26.66 -31.33 24.08
C THR A 704 27.40 -30.97 22.79
N HIS A 705 28.32 -31.83 22.36
CA HIS A 705 29.03 -31.60 21.10
C HIS A 705 28.09 -31.77 19.89
N GLU A 706 27.15 -32.71 19.96
CA GLU A 706 26.24 -33.08 18.87
C GLU A 706 25.21 -31.99 18.56
N ASN A 707 24.81 -31.19 19.56
CA ASN A 707 23.83 -30.11 19.39
C ASN A 707 24.48 -28.71 19.41
N ARG A 708 25.78 -28.63 19.12
CA ARG A 708 26.58 -27.38 19.13
C ARG A 708 25.95 -26.25 18.36
N ASP A 709 25.48 -26.51 17.15
CA ASP A 709 24.87 -25.49 16.29
C ASP A 709 23.60 -24.90 16.91
N VAL A 710 22.83 -25.73 17.63
CA VAL A 710 21.56 -25.33 18.25
C VAL A 710 21.80 -24.40 19.43
N TRP A 711 22.58 -24.82 20.44
CA TRP A 711 22.80 -23.95 21.60
C TRP A 711 23.66 -22.73 21.25
N THR A 712 24.54 -22.81 20.25
CA THR A 712 25.29 -21.63 19.77
C THR A 712 24.33 -20.59 19.19
N SER A 713 23.30 -21.02 18.45
CA SER A 713 22.28 -20.11 17.92
C SER A 713 21.38 -19.51 19.00
N TYR A 714 21.11 -20.24 20.09
CA TYR A 714 20.21 -19.79 21.16
C TYR A 714 20.91 -18.91 22.20
N LEU A 715 22.22 -19.07 22.36
CA LEU A 715 23.02 -18.41 23.39
C LEU A 715 22.87 -16.88 23.43
N PRO A 716 22.93 -16.13 22.30
CA PRO A 716 22.75 -14.68 22.33
C PRO A 716 21.37 -14.25 22.85
N HIS A 717 20.32 -14.99 22.50
CA HIS A 717 18.97 -14.71 22.98
C HIS A 717 18.83 -15.01 24.47
N ALA A 718 19.37 -16.13 24.93
CA ALA A 718 19.36 -16.53 26.33
C ALA A 718 20.14 -15.54 27.21
N GLN A 719 21.31 -15.07 26.76
CA GLN A 719 22.08 -14.01 27.41
C GLN A 719 21.28 -12.70 27.51
N THR A 720 20.60 -12.29 26.43
CA THR A 720 19.78 -11.08 26.42
C THR A 720 18.63 -11.17 27.43
N VAL A 721 17.97 -12.33 27.51
CA VAL A 721 16.89 -12.58 28.49
C VAL A 721 17.42 -12.45 29.93
N LEU A 722 18.64 -12.92 30.21
CA LEU A 722 19.26 -12.82 31.54
C LEU A 722 19.59 -11.39 31.97
N GLU A 723 19.63 -10.41 31.07
CA GLU A 723 19.73 -8.98 31.44
C GLU A 723 18.50 -8.53 32.24
N PHE A 724 17.34 -9.17 32.03
CA PHE A 724 16.06 -8.86 32.66
C PHE A 724 15.73 -9.73 33.88
N ARG A 725 16.66 -10.59 34.31
CA ARG A 725 16.48 -11.55 35.43
C ARG A 725 15.94 -10.95 36.74
N GLY A 726 16.15 -9.65 36.97
CA GLY A 726 15.61 -8.94 38.13
C GLY A 726 14.09 -8.93 38.20
N TYR A 727 13.41 -8.96 37.04
CA TYR A 727 11.95 -8.91 36.92
C TYR A 727 11.28 -10.30 36.93
N CYS A 728 12.03 -11.37 36.67
CA CYS A 728 11.49 -12.73 36.63
C CYS A 728 10.99 -13.18 38.01
N MET A 729 9.77 -13.71 38.07
CA MET A 729 9.14 -14.20 39.31
C MET A 729 9.49 -15.66 39.58
N GLU A 730 9.66 -16.49 38.55
CA GLU A 730 10.08 -17.89 38.66
C GLU A 730 11.60 -18.02 38.81
N LYS A 731 12.07 -17.99 40.06
CA LYS A 731 13.51 -18.01 40.36
C LYS A 731 14.18 -19.36 40.08
N GLU A 732 13.45 -20.46 40.20
CA GLU A 732 14.00 -21.81 39.94
C GLU A 732 14.29 -22.01 38.45
N THR A 733 13.33 -21.71 37.59
CA THR A 733 13.45 -21.74 36.13
C THR A 733 14.55 -20.80 35.63
N LEU A 734 14.63 -19.60 36.20
CA LEU A 734 15.75 -18.68 35.96
C LEU A 734 17.11 -19.31 36.32
N GLY A 735 17.19 -19.98 37.48
CA GLY A 735 18.39 -20.67 37.93
C GLY A 735 18.80 -21.82 36.99
N LEU A 736 17.83 -22.57 36.45
CA LEU A 736 18.09 -23.62 35.46
C LEU A 736 18.65 -23.06 34.14
N LEU A 737 18.05 -21.98 33.61
CA LEU A 737 18.57 -21.33 32.41
C LEU A 737 20.00 -20.81 32.62
N GLN A 738 20.28 -20.20 33.78
CA GLN A 738 21.63 -19.77 34.14
C GLN A 738 22.60 -20.95 34.24
N HIS A 739 22.17 -22.08 34.81
CA HIS A 739 23.00 -23.28 34.86
C HIS A 739 23.36 -23.77 33.46
N ASN A 740 22.39 -23.90 32.54
CA ASN A 740 22.66 -24.37 31.19
C ASN A 740 23.62 -23.45 30.42
N ILE A 741 23.50 -22.12 30.60
CA ILE A 741 24.42 -21.14 29.98
C ILE A 741 25.81 -21.21 30.62
N ALA A 742 25.91 -21.42 31.94
CA ALA A 742 27.19 -21.60 32.61
C ALA A 742 27.92 -22.85 32.10
N GLU A 743 27.20 -23.94 31.83
CA GLU A 743 27.77 -25.13 31.20
C GLU A 743 28.25 -24.85 29.78
N VAL A 744 27.54 -24.03 28.99
CA VAL A 744 28.05 -23.58 27.68
C VAL A 744 29.39 -22.86 27.83
N TYR A 745 29.53 -21.96 28.81
CA TYR A 745 30.81 -21.30 29.08
C TYR A 745 31.90 -22.28 29.51
N ASN A 746 31.57 -23.29 30.33
CA ASN A 746 32.50 -24.37 30.65
C ASN A 746 32.97 -25.12 29.40
N PHE A 747 32.06 -25.45 28.49
CA PHE A 747 32.38 -26.09 27.20
C PHE A 747 33.27 -25.22 26.31
N LEU A 748 33.09 -23.89 26.35
CA LEU A 748 33.92 -22.93 25.61
C LEU A 748 35.26 -22.63 26.30
N GLY A 749 35.53 -23.17 27.48
CA GLY A 749 36.72 -22.87 28.29
C GLY A 749 36.70 -21.48 28.94
N GLN A 750 35.54 -20.82 28.93
CA GLN A 750 35.30 -19.50 29.54
C GLN A 750 34.94 -19.66 31.02
N TYR A 751 35.88 -20.20 31.79
CA TYR A 751 35.62 -20.62 33.18
C TYR A 751 35.30 -19.46 34.12
N GLU A 752 35.80 -18.25 33.86
CA GLU A 752 35.54 -17.07 34.70
C GLU A 752 34.07 -16.62 34.55
N GLU A 753 33.55 -16.60 33.33
CA GLU A 753 32.15 -16.33 33.04
C GLU A 753 31.23 -17.39 33.64
N ALA A 754 31.62 -18.66 33.56
CA ALA A 754 30.91 -19.77 34.19
C ALA A 754 30.86 -19.64 35.72
N GLU A 755 31.99 -19.33 36.37
CA GLU A 755 32.06 -19.11 37.82
C GLU A 755 31.13 -17.99 38.26
N GLN A 756 31.19 -16.83 37.59
CA GLN A 756 30.33 -15.68 37.91
C GLN A 756 28.84 -16.02 37.78
N MET A 757 28.48 -16.89 36.84
CA MET A 757 27.10 -17.33 36.66
C MET A 757 26.69 -18.32 37.76
N HIS A 758 27.50 -19.35 38.05
CA HIS A 758 27.21 -20.31 39.11
C HIS A 758 27.15 -19.67 40.50
N ARG A 759 27.99 -18.68 40.82
CA ARG A 759 27.90 -17.92 42.08
C ARG A 759 26.54 -17.23 42.22
N LYS A 760 26.08 -16.54 41.16
CA LYS A 760 24.76 -15.89 41.16
C LYS A 760 23.62 -16.90 41.28
N THR A 761 23.72 -18.05 40.63
CA THR A 761 22.73 -19.13 40.73
C THR A 761 22.70 -19.75 42.13
N LEU A 762 23.86 -19.94 42.76
CA LEU A 762 23.96 -20.41 44.14
C LEU A 762 23.31 -19.41 45.11
N GLU A 763 23.68 -18.13 45.06
CA GLU A 763 23.09 -17.07 45.87
C GLU A 763 21.55 -17.01 45.73
N LEU A 764 21.06 -17.19 44.49
CA LEU A 764 19.63 -17.22 44.22
C LEU A 764 18.94 -18.45 44.86
N ARG A 765 19.49 -19.65 44.68
CA ARG A 765 18.92 -20.88 45.23
C ARG A 765 19.01 -20.92 46.75
N GLU A 766 20.09 -20.44 47.35
CA GLU A 766 20.21 -20.28 48.81
C GLU A 766 19.12 -19.36 49.37
N LYS A 767 18.86 -18.23 48.71
CA LYS A 767 17.85 -17.26 49.15
C LYS A 767 16.42 -17.78 49.01
N VAL A 768 16.13 -18.54 47.95
CA VAL A 768 14.77 -18.98 47.60
C VAL A 768 14.42 -20.32 48.22
N LEU A 769 15.36 -21.27 48.23
CA LEU A 769 15.17 -22.66 48.64
C LEU A 769 15.84 -22.99 49.99
N GLY A 770 16.81 -22.19 50.45
CA GLY A 770 17.56 -22.38 51.69
C GLY A 770 18.91 -23.11 51.53
N PRO A 771 19.75 -23.16 52.59
CA PRO A 771 21.10 -23.77 52.54
C PRO A 771 21.08 -25.30 52.50
N GLU A 772 19.94 -25.93 52.84
CA GLU A 772 19.78 -27.38 52.97
C GLU A 772 18.96 -28.02 51.84
N ASN A 773 18.70 -27.29 50.76
CA ASN A 773 17.94 -27.80 49.61
C ASN A 773 18.84 -28.58 48.63
N PRO A 774 18.40 -29.73 48.09
CA PRO A 774 19.15 -30.50 47.09
C PRO A 774 19.62 -29.69 45.88
N SER A 775 18.80 -28.77 45.35
CA SER A 775 19.17 -27.91 44.21
C SER A 775 20.23 -26.87 44.60
N THR A 776 20.30 -26.46 45.88
CA THR A 776 21.39 -25.62 46.39
C THR A 776 22.70 -26.42 46.40
N PHE A 777 22.67 -27.69 46.83
CA PHE A 777 23.85 -28.56 46.81
C PHE A 777 24.38 -28.80 45.40
N GLU A 778 23.50 -28.97 44.42
CA GLU A 778 23.86 -29.07 43.00
C GLU A 778 24.61 -27.80 42.52
N SER A 779 24.10 -26.60 42.85
CA SER A 779 24.79 -25.35 42.50
C SER A 779 26.16 -25.22 43.16
N MET A 780 26.30 -25.64 44.43
CA MET A 780 27.60 -25.67 45.10
C MET A 780 28.56 -26.65 44.41
N ASN A 781 28.08 -27.84 44.03
CA ASN A 781 28.86 -28.83 43.33
C ASN A 781 29.36 -28.29 41.98
N ASN A 782 28.49 -27.66 41.20
CA ASN A 782 28.84 -27.13 39.88
C ASN A 782 29.84 -25.98 39.98
N LEU A 783 29.65 -25.05 40.94
CA LEU A 783 30.61 -24.00 41.21
C LEU A 783 31.99 -24.56 41.60
N ALA A 784 32.03 -25.57 42.47
CA ALA A 784 33.26 -26.23 42.87
C ALA A 784 33.99 -26.93 41.71
N LEU A 785 33.25 -27.55 40.79
CA LEU A 785 33.82 -28.13 39.56
C LEU A 785 34.46 -27.05 38.67
N VAL A 786 33.82 -25.90 38.48
CA VAL A 786 34.39 -24.78 37.72
C VAL A 786 35.63 -24.21 38.39
N LEU A 787 35.61 -24.03 39.71
CA LEU A 787 36.78 -23.59 40.49
C LEU A 787 37.94 -24.57 40.34
N ASN A 788 37.68 -25.88 40.37
CA ASN A 788 38.68 -26.91 40.11
C ASN A 788 39.25 -26.80 38.68
N ASN A 789 38.41 -26.56 37.66
CA ASN A 789 38.86 -26.39 36.28
C ASN A 789 39.73 -25.13 36.09
N GLN A 790 39.52 -24.09 36.90
CA GLN A 790 40.38 -22.91 36.95
C GLN A 790 41.68 -23.11 37.75
N GLY A 791 41.84 -24.23 38.44
CA GLY A 791 42.97 -24.48 39.34
C GLY A 791 42.85 -23.82 40.72
N LYS A 792 41.67 -23.29 41.09
CA LYS A 792 41.36 -22.77 42.44
C LYS A 792 41.01 -23.92 43.39
N TYR A 793 41.95 -24.84 43.57
CA TYR A 793 41.67 -26.13 44.20
C TYR A 793 41.28 -26.04 45.68
N GLU A 794 41.85 -25.13 46.45
CA GLU A 794 41.53 -24.98 47.88
C GLU A 794 40.08 -24.52 48.09
N GLU A 795 39.60 -23.60 47.25
CA GLU A 795 38.21 -23.13 47.31
C GLU A 795 37.24 -24.23 46.88
N ALA A 796 37.58 -24.98 45.83
CA ALA A 796 36.81 -26.14 45.38
C ALA A 796 36.73 -27.24 46.45
N GLU A 797 37.84 -27.53 47.14
CA GLU A 797 37.88 -28.51 48.24
C GLU A 797 36.96 -28.07 49.38
N GLN A 798 37.07 -26.82 49.83
CA GLN A 798 36.24 -26.31 50.91
C GLN A 798 34.76 -26.39 50.54
N MET A 799 34.40 -26.04 49.31
CA MET A 799 33.02 -26.11 48.84
C MET A 799 32.50 -27.55 48.79
N HIS A 800 33.25 -28.49 48.21
CA HIS A 800 32.86 -29.90 48.17
C HIS A 800 32.76 -30.54 49.57
N ARG A 801 33.64 -30.18 50.52
CA ARG A 801 33.51 -30.62 51.93
C ARG A 801 32.20 -30.14 52.54
N THR A 802 31.88 -28.86 52.41
CA THR A 802 30.61 -28.30 52.89
C THR A 802 29.41 -28.98 52.22
N THR A 803 29.44 -29.17 50.89
CA THR A 803 28.37 -29.87 50.15
C THR A 803 28.19 -31.31 50.62
N LEU A 804 29.28 -32.03 50.87
CA LEU A 804 29.25 -33.40 51.37
C LEU A 804 28.62 -33.47 52.77
N GLU A 805 29.04 -32.61 53.70
CA GLU A 805 28.46 -32.55 55.05
C GLU A 805 26.96 -32.26 55.02
N LEU A 806 26.53 -31.32 54.18
CA LEU A 806 25.11 -30.98 54.02
C LEU A 806 24.30 -32.11 53.38
N ARG A 807 24.82 -32.77 52.34
CA ARG A 807 24.17 -33.95 51.71
C ARG A 807 24.12 -35.13 52.68
N GLU A 808 25.17 -35.40 53.46
CA GLU A 808 25.15 -36.44 54.51
C GLU A 808 24.08 -36.14 55.57
N LYS A 809 23.94 -34.87 55.98
CA LYS A 809 22.94 -34.44 56.96
C LYS A 809 21.50 -34.56 56.44
N VAL A 810 21.25 -34.12 55.21
CA VAL A 810 19.89 -34.01 54.65
C VAL A 810 19.44 -35.30 53.94
N LEU A 811 20.33 -35.95 53.21
CA LEU A 811 20.04 -37.14 52.39
C LEU A 811 20.58 -38.45 53.00
N GLY A 812 21.58 -38.40 53.89
CA GLY A 812 22.19 -39.55 54.56
C GLY A 812 23.53 -40.03 53.97
N PRO A 813 24.31 -40.85 54.71
CA PRO A 813 25.63 -41.36 54.28
C PRO A 813 25.58 -42.46 53.19
N GLU A 814 24.39 -42.97 52.88
CA GLU A 814 24.14 -44.05 51.91
C GLU A 814 23.38 -43.56 50.65
N ASN A 815 23.17 -42.24 50.49
CA ASN A 815 22.50 -41.69 49.31
C ASN A 815 23.44 -41.62 48.10
N PRO A 816 23.00 -41.96 46.87
CA PRO A 816 23.83 -41.86 45.67
C PRO A 816 24.44 -40.46 45.42
N SER A 817 23.72 -39.38 45.72
CA SER A 817 24.23 -38.01 45.62
C SER A 817 25.32 -37.71 46.65
N THR A 818 25.36 -38.41 47.78
CA THR A 818 26.47 -38.33 48.74
C THR A 818 27.72 -38.97 48.15
N PHE A 819 27.59 -40.11 47.46
CA PHE A 819 28.72 -40.79 46.80
C PHE A 819 29.33 -39.92 45.70
N GLU A 820 28.50 -39.22 44.94
CA GLU A 820 28.94 -38.24 43.94
C GLU A 820 29.80 -37.14 44.57
N SER A 821 29.34 -36.52 45.67
CA SER A 821 30.13 -35.49 46.36
C SER A 821 31.44 -36.02 46.94
N MET A 822 31.45 -37.26 47.44
CA MET A 822 32.70 -37.91 47.87
C MET A 822 33.66 -38.13 46.70
N ASN A 823 33.15 -38.54 45.53
CA ASN A 823 33.99 -38.69 44.34
C ASN A 823 34.55 -37.34 43.87
N ASN A 824 33.73 -36.29 43.82
CA ASN A 824 34.18 -34.95 43.39
C ASN A 824 35.20 -34.35 44.37
N LEU A 825 35.00 -34.51 45.68
CA LEU A 825 35.99 -34.11 46.68
C LEU A 825 37.30 -34.88 46.52
N ALA A 826 37.24 -36.19 46.29
CA ALA A 826 38.44 -37.00 46.05
C ALA A 826 39.18 -36.58 44.78
N LEU A 827 38.47 -36.21 43.71
CA LEU A 827 39.07 -35.68 42.48
C LEU A 827 39.81 -34.34 42.72
N VAL A 828 39.24 -33.43 43.52
CA VAL A 828 39.94 -32.18 43.87
C VAL A 828 41.17 -32.44 44.72
N LEU A 829 41.08 -33.35 45.71
CA LEU A 829 42.24 -33.77 46.52
C LEU A 829 43.34 -34.39 45.64
N ASP A 830 42.97 -35.21 44.67
CA ASP A 830 43.86 -35.81 43.68
C ASP A 830 44.54 -34.75 42.80
N ASN A 831 43.80 -33.72 42.35
CA ASN A 831 44.36 -32.61 41.58
C ASN A 831 45.31 -31.71 42.41
N GLN A 832 45.09 -31.61 43.73
CA GLN A 832 46.03 -30.97 44.65
C GLN A 832 47.28 -31.82 44.98
N GLY A 833 47.31 -33.09 44.54
CA GLY A 833 48.39 -34.01 44.87
C GLY A 833 48.27 -34.70 46.25
N LYS A 834 47.13 -34.57 46.94
CA LYS A 834 46.83 -35.25 48.21
C LYS A 834 46.35 -36.69 47.95
N TYR A 835 47.20 -37.50 47.31
CA TYR A 835 46.81 -38.81 46.77
C TYR A 835 46.34 -39.81 47.84
N GLU A 836 46.92 -39.80 49.04
CA GLU A 836 46.52 -40.71 50.13
C GLU A 836 45.10 -40.41 50.64
N GLU A 837 44.73 -39.13 50.79
CA GLU A 837 43.38 -38.73 51.19
C GLU A 837 42.36 -39.06 50.09
N ALA A 838 42.71 -38.80 48.82
CA ALA A 838 41.88 -39.18 47.68
C ALA A 838 41.67 -40.70 47.61
N GLU A 839 42.71 -41.50 47.85
CA GLU A 839 42.62 -42.97 47.92
C GLU A 839 41.64 -43.42 49.01
N GLN A 840 41.77 -42.88 50.23
CA GLN A 840 40.88 -43.23 51.35
C GLN A 840 39.42 -42.89 51.02
N MET A 841 39.18 -41.72 50.43
CA MET A 841 37.85 -41.28 50.05
C MET A 841 37.24 -42.16 48.96
N HIS A 842 37.96 -42.43 47.86
CA HIS A 842 37.48 -43.33 46.81
C HIS A 842 37.26 -44.76 47.30
N ARG A 843 38.10 -45.29 48.21
CA ARG A 843 37.87 -46.61 48.84
C ARG A 843 36.57 -46.62 49.63
N LYS A 844 36.31 -45.58 50.42
CA LYS A 844 35.05 -45.43 51.17
C LYS A 844 33.86 -45.33 50.20
N THR A 845 33.95 -44.50 49.16
CA THR A 845 32.89 -44.36 48.14
C THR A 845 32.62 -45.66 47.39
N SER A 846 33.67 -46.38 46.98
CA SER A 846 33.54 -47.66 46.26
C SER A 846 32.88 -48.73 47.12
N ALA A 847 33.27 -48.85 48.40
CA ALA A 847 32.66 -49.81 49.32
C ALA A 847 31.18 -49.48 49.59
N LEU A 848 30.83 -48.20 49.76
CA LEU A 848 29.45 -47.77 49.94
C LEU A 848 28.61 -47.97 48.66
N SER A 849 29.17 -47.63 47.49
CA SER A 849 28.50 -47.81 46.20
C SER A 849 28.24 -49.30 45.93
N GLU A 850 29.23 -50.17 46.15
CA GLU A 850 29.07 -51.62 46.01
C GLU A 850 28.02 -52.19 46.97
N LYS A 851 27.99 -51.70 48.23
CA LYS A 851 27.00 -52.12 49.23
C LYS A 851 25.57 -51.69 48.89
N VAL A 852 25.39 -50.44 48.47
CA VAL A 852 24.06 -49.83 48.30
C VAL A 852 23.50 -50.02 46.90
N LEU A 853 24.34 -49.82 45.88
CA LEU A 853 23.95 -49.88 44.46
C LEU A 853 24.25 -51.24 43.82
N GLY A 854 25.11 -52.05 44.44
CA GLY A 854 25.55 -53.35 43.97
C GLY A 854 26.86 -53.32 43.17
N PRO A 855 27.50 -54.50 42.97
CA PRO A 855 28.75 -54.62 42.23
C PRO A 855 28.64 -54.38 40.71
N GLU A 856 27.43 -54.28 40.15
CA GLU A 856 27.14 -54.10 38.71
C GLU A 856 26.58 -52.70 38.35
N ASN A 857 26.53 -51.76 39.29
CA ASN A 857 26.01 -50.41 39.01
C ASN A 857 27.05 -49.51 38.32
N PRO A 858 26.66 -48.67 37.34
CA PRO A 858 27.56 -47.71 36.69
C PRO A 858 28.37 -46.80 37.63
N SER A 859 27.76 -46.33 38.72
CA SER A 859 28.44 -45.48 39.72
C SER A 859 29.51 -46.26 40.52
N THR A 860 29.30 -47.57 40.72
CA THR A 860 30.32 -48.46 41.29
C THR A 860 31.52 -48.58 40.33
N PHE A 861 31.28 -48.67 39.02
CA PHE A 861 32.35 -48.72 38.03
C PHE A 861 33.16 -47.41 37.96
N GLU A 862 32.48 -46.27 38.11
CA GLU A 862 33.13 -44.96 38.11
C GLU A 862 34.04 -44.78 39.32
N SER A 863 33.57 -45.11 40.53
CA SER A 863 34.40 -45.06 41.75
C SER A 863 35.61 -46.00 41.66
N MET A 864 35.45 -47.21 41.09
CA MET A 864 36.57 -48.11 40.82
C MET A 864 37.55 -47.53 39.79
N ASN A 865 37.06 -46.91 38.72
CA ASN A 865 37.93 -46.28 37.73
C ASN A 865 38.74 -45.12 38.32
N ASN A 866 38.12 -44.29 39.17
CA ASN A 866 38.78 -43.16 39.80
C ASN A 866 39.81 -43.63 40.84
N LEU A 867 39.50 -44.66 41.63
CA LEU A 867 40.47 -45.30 42.53
C LEU A 867 41.69 -45.87 41.77
N ALA A 868 41.46 -46.51 40.63
CA ALA A 868 42.54 -47.01 39.77
C ALA A 868 43.41 -45.88 39.21
N SER A 869 42.81 -44.74 38.86
CA SER A 869 43.53 -43.54 38.44
C SER A 869 44.43 -43.00 39.56
N VAL A 870 43.95 -42.96 40.81
CA VAL A 870 44.78 -42.57 41.96
C VAL A 870 45.95 -43.54 42.18
N PHE A 871 45.72 -44.85 42.08
CA PHE A 871 46.82 -45.83 42.11
C PHE A 871 47.86 -45.58 41.02
N ASN A 872 47.42 -45.28 39.80
CA ASN A 872 48.30 -44.95 38.69
C ASN A 872 49.14 -43.69 38.98
N ARG A 873 48.56 -42.66 39.60
CA ARG A 873 49.28 -41.43 40.01
C ARG A 873 50.27 -41.68 41.15
N GLN A 874 49.95 -42.59 42.08
CA GLN A 874 50.85 -43.04 43.14
C GLN A 874 51.95 -44.02 42.66
N GLY A 875 51.98 -44.40 41.37
CA GLY A 875 52.93 -45.38 40.83
C GLY A 875 52.60 -46.85 41.15
N LYS A 876 51.43 -47.13 41.74
CA LYS A 876 50.89 -48.47 42.01
C LYS A 876 50.25 -49.08 40.75
N TYR A 877 51.06 -49.25 39.70
CA TYR A 877 50.55 -49.59 38.36
C TYR A 877 49.89 -50.97 38.28
N LYS A 878 50.31 -51.95 39.09
CA LYS A 878 49.75 -53.30 39.07
C LYS A 878 48.33 -53.33 39.65
N GLU A 879 48.13 -52.61 40.74
CA GLU A 879 46.84 -52.42 41.40
C GLU A 879 45.88 -51.65 40.50
N ALA A 880 46.37 -50.61 39.80
CA ALA A 880 45.62 -49.87 38.80
C ALA A 880 45.20 -50.77 37.62
N GLU A 881 46.10 -51.61 37.09
CA GLU A 881 45.79 -52.53 36.00
C GLU A 881 44.73 -53.55 36.42
N GLN A 882 44.87 -54.17 37.59
CA GLN A 882 43.91 -55.16 38.09
C GLN A 882 42.51 -54.55 38.21
N MET A 883 42.43 -53.33 38.74
CA MET A 883 41.17 -52.63 38.92
C MET A 883 40.56 -52.19 37.59
N HIS A 884 41.34 -51.63 36.65
CA HIS A 884 40.83 -51.27 35.32
C HIS A 884 40.38 -52.49 34.51
N ARG A 885 41.07 -53.64 34.59
CA ARG A 885 40.63 -54.89 33.94
C ARG A 885 39.28 -55.35 34.50
N LYS A 886 39.12 -55.35 35.83
CA LYS A 886 37.85 -55.69 36.49
C LYS A 886 36.73 -54.71 36.09
N THR A 887 37.00 -53.41 36.09
CA THR A 887 36.02 -52.39 35.67
C THR A 887 35.62 -52.54 34.20
N LEU A 888 36.57 -52.84 33.32
CA LEU A 888 36.30 -53.06 31.89
C LEU A 888 35.41 -54.29 31.68
N GLU A 889 35.73 -55.42 32.30
CA GLU A 889 34.92 -56.65 32.22
C GLU A 889 33.47 -56.40 32.67
N LEU A 890 33.30 -55.72 33.80
CA LEU A 890 31.97 -55.40 34.33
C LEU A 890 31.20 -54.42 33.41
N ARG A 891 31.87 -53.40 32.86
CA ARG A 891 31.24 -52.46 31.91
C ARG A 891 30.88 -53.13 30.58
N GLU A 892 31.74 -53.99 30.04
CA GLU A 892 31.44 -54.79 28.84
C GLU A 892 30.22 -55.70 29.08
N LYS A 893 30.11 -56.31 30.26
CA LYS A 893 28.98 -57.17 30.63
C LYS A 893 27.66 -56.38 30.78
N VAL A 894 27.69 -55.23 31.45
CA VAL A 894 26.47 -54.49 31.84
C VAL A 894 26.03 -53.48 30.77
N LEU A 895 26.95 -52.67 30.27
CA LEU A 895 26.65 -51.59 29.30
C LEU A 895 26.84 -52.05 27.86
N GLY A 896 27.48 -53.19 27.67
CA GLY A 896 27.87 -53.71 26.38
C GLY A 896 29.25 -53.22 25.95
N PRO A 897 29.92 -54.01 25.10
CA PRO A 897 31.23 -53.65 24.58
C PRO A 897 31.26 -52.41 23.66
N GLU A 898 30.13 -51.91 23.10
CA GLU A 898 30.06 -50.69 22.23
C GLU A 898 29.66 -49.39 22.96
N ASN A 899 29.59 -49.39 24.29
CA ASN A 899 29.21 -48.20 25.06
C ASN A 899 30.39 -47.20 25.20
N PRO A 900 30.17 -45.88 25.10
CA PRO A 900 31.22 -44.87 25.31
C PRO A 900 32.00 -45.01 26.62
N SER A 901 31.32 -45.40 27.71
CA SER A 901 31.95 -45.63 29.02
C SER A 901 32.89 -46.84 29.03
N THR A 902 32.62 -47.84 28.18
CA THR A 902 33.51 -48.99 27.96
C THR A 902 34.79 -48.53 27.27
N PHE A 903 34.68 -47.65 26.27
CA PHE A 903 35.84 -47.09 25.56
C PHE A 903 36.77 -46.30 26.49
N ASN A 904 36.20 -45.54 27.44
CA ASN A 904 36.97 -44.83 28.46
C ASN A 904 37.77 -45.80 29.34
N SER A 905 37.18 -46.92 29.76
CA SER A 905 37.89 -47.94 30.54
C SER A 905 39.00 -48.62 29.75
N MET A 906 38.78 -48.89 28.46
CA MET A 906 39.82 -49.41 27.56
C MET A 906 40.98 -48.42 27.43
N ASN A 907 40.69 -47.14 27.23
CA ASN A 907 41.73 -46.10 27.13
C ASN A 907 42.54 -45.95 28.42
N ASN A 908 41.87 -46.00 29.58
CA ASN A 908 42.54 -45.92 30.88
C ASN A 908 43.41 -47.16 31.16
N LEU A 909 42.92 -48.36 30.84
CA LEU A 909 43.71 -49.59 30.94
C LEU A 909 44.94 -49.54 30.01
N ALA A 910 44.78 -49.09 28.76
CA ALA A 910 45.87 -48.92 27.82
C ALA A 910 46.95 -47.93 28.35
N SER A 911 46.52 -46.82 28.96
CA SER A 911 47.43 -45.86 29.60
C SER A 911 48.24 -46.46 30.75
N VAL A 912 47.63 -47.30 31.59
CA VAL A 912 48.35 -48.01 32.65
C VAL A 912 49.31 -49.07 32.09
N LEU A 913 48.91 -49.80 31.05
CA LEU A 913 49.78 -50.77 30.36
C LEU A 913 51.02 -50.08 29.76
N ASP A 914 50.83 -48.93 29.11
CA ASP A 914 51.93 -48.13 28.59
C ASP A 914 52.89 -47.66 29.71
N ARG A 915 52.36 -47.20 30.85
CA ARG A 915 53.18 -46.80 32.01
C ARG A 915 53.97 -47.96 32.62
N GLN A 916 53.49 -49.20 32.47
CA GLN A 916 54.24 -50.40 32.85
C GLN A 916 55.27 -50.84 31.79
N GLY A 917 55.34 -50.17 30.64
CA GLY A 917 56.19 -50.57 29.52
C GLY A 917 55.62 -51.70 28.65
N LYS A 918 54.34 -52.07 28.82
CA LYS A 918 53.64 -53.08 28.00
C LYS A 918 53.06 -52.41 26.74
N TYR A 919 53.93 -51.87 25.89
CA TYR A 919 53.54 -51.00 24.78
C TYR A 919 52.69 -51.71 23.72
N GLU A 920 52.95 -52.98 23.42
CA GLU A 920 52.20 -53.75 22.41
C GLU A 920 50.76 -54.01 22.86
N GLU A 921 50.53 -54.35 24.13
CA GLU A 921 49.17 -54.51 24.67
C GLU A 921 48.41 -53.17 24.70
N ALA A 922 49.09 -52.08 25.06
CA ALA A 922 48.51 -50.73 25.04
C ALA A 922 48.10 -50.32 23.61
N GLU A 923 48.96 -50.57 22.62
CA GLU A 923 48.66 -50.29 21.20
C GLU A 923 47.43 -51.06 20.73
N GLN A 924 47.36 -52.37 20.98
CA GLN A 924 46.20 -53.19 20.60
C GLN A 924 44.91 -52.65 21.18
N MET A 925 44.95 -52.21 22.44
CA MET A 925 43.79 -51.65 23.12
C MET A 925 43.40 -50.28 22.57
N HIS A 926 44.37 -49.40 22.28
CA HIS A 926 44.09 -48.11 21.64
C HIS A 926 43.51 -48.27 20.23
N ARG A 927 44.02 -49.21 19.41
CA ARG A 927 43.45 -49.51 18.08
C ARG A 927 42.01 -50.02 18.17
N LYS A 928 41.72 -50.95 19.09
CA LYS A 928 40.36 -51.44 19.33
C LYS A 928 39.43 -50.30 19.78
N THR A 929 39.91 -49.45 20.68
CA THR A 929 39.13 -48.30 21.20
C THR A 929 38.84 -47.29 20.09
N LEU A 930 39.83 -46.98 19.25
CA LEU A 930 39.70 -46.05 18.13
C LEU A 930 38.67 -46.55 17.11
N ALA A 931 38.76 -47.81 16.69
CA ALA A 931 37.81 -48.38 15.72
C ALA A 931 36.35 -48.35 16.23
N LEU A 932 36.15 -48.61 17.54
CA LEU A 932 34.82 -48.55 18.14
C LEU A 932 34.31 -47.10 18.26
N ARG A 933 35.17 -46.14 18.64
CA ARG A 933 34.82 -44.71 18.71
C ARG A 933 34.51 -44.11 17.34
N GLU A 934 35.30 -44.43 16.32
CA GLU A 934 35.02 -44.00 14.93
C GLU A 934 33.66 -44.53 14.45
N LYS A 935 33.32 -45.78 14.78
CA LYS A 935 32.04 -46.40 14.42
C LYS A 935 30.85 -45.75 15.15
N VAL A 936 30.98 -45.46 16.45
CA VAL A 936 29.86 -45.04 17.31
C VAL A 936 29.71 -43.52 17.39
N LEU A 937 30.81 -42.78 17.52
CA LEU A 937 30.81 -41.33 17.74
C LEU A 937 31.19 -40.53 16.49
N GLY A 938 31.70 -41.21 15.45
CA GLY A 938 32.23 -40.57 14.25
C GLY A 938 33.71 -40.16 14.37
N PRO A 939 34.35 -39.88 13.22
CA PRO A 939 35.78 -39.57 13.15
C PRO A 939 36.15 -38.22 13.78
N GLU A 940 35.25 -37.24 13.77
CA GLU A 940 35.50 -35.86 14.21
C GLU A 940 35.21 -35.63 15.70
N ASN A 941 34.63 -36.61 16.41
CA ASN A 941 34.32 -36.44 17.82
C ASN A 941 35.61 -36.23 18.64
N PRO A 942 35.64 -35.28 19.61
CA PRO A 942 36.83 -35.04 20.44
C PRO A 942 37.39 -36.28 21.15
N SER A 943 36.51 -37.22 21.53
CA SER A 943 36.92 -38.49 22.14
C SER A 943 37.62 -39.42 21.15
N THR A 944 37.20 -39.41 19.89
CA THR A 944 37.85 -40.15 18.81
C THR A 944 39.23 -39.56 18.54
N LEU A 945 39.33 -38.23 18.39
CA LEU A 945 40.61 -37.53 18.21
C LEU A 945 41.59 -37.78 19.37
N THR A 946 41.09 -37.82 20.61
CA THR A 946 41.89 -38.18 21.78
C THR A 946 42.45 -39.61 21.68
N SER A 947 41.66 -40.57 21.21
CA SER A 947 42.14 -41.95 20.99
C SER A 947 43.19 -42.02 19.89
N ILE A 948 43.07 -41.21 18.83
CA ILE A 948 44.09 -41.12 17.79
C ILE A 948 45.40 -40.60 18.39
N ASN A 949 45.35 -39.51 19.17
CA ASN A 949 46.52 -38.94 19.84
C ASN A 949 47.19 -39.95 20.80
N ASN A 950 46.40 -40.69 21.58
CA ASN A 950 46.94 -41.72 22.49
C ASN A 950 47.61 -42.87 21.71
N LEU A 951 47.04 -43.29 20.58
CA LEU A 951 47.65 -44.29 19.71
C LEU A 951 48.98 -43.79 19.12
N VAL A 952 49.02 -42.57 18.58
CA VAL A 952 50.24 -41.92 18.07
C VAL A 952 51.32 -41.87 19.15
N TRP A 953 50.93 -41.54 20.39
CA TRP A 953 51.86 -41.47 21.50
C TRP A 953 52.49 -42.83 21.86
N VAL A 954 51.70 -43.91 21.89
CA VAL A 954 52.23 -45.27 22.12
C VAL A 954 53.11 -45.74 20.95
N LEU A 955 52.74 -45.45 19.71
CA LEU A 955 53.55 -45.77 18.53
C LEU A 955 54.93 -45.09 18.57
N ASN A 956 54.97 -43.81 18.99
CA ASN A 956 56.21 -43.08 19.21
C ASN A 956 57.09 -43.72 20.30
N ARG A 957 56.49 -44.22 21.39
CA ARG A 957 57.21 -44.95 22.45
C ARG A 957 57.80 -46.28 21.98
N GLN A 958 57.16 -46.93 21.00
CA GLN A 958 57.67 -48.13 20.35
C GLN A 958 58.70 -47.86 19.24
N GLY A 959 58.96 -46.59 18.89
CA GLY A 959 59.85 -46.22 17.78
C GLY A 959 59.23 -46.35 16.38
N LYS A 960 57.91 -46.54 16.29
CA LYS A 960 57.15 -46.62 15.02
C LYS A 960 56.78 -45.22 14.49
N TYR A 961 57.78 -44.39 14.23
CA TYR A 961 57.59 -42.97 13.91
C TYR A 961 56.85 -42.71 12.59
N GLU A 962 57.12 -43.50 11.54
CA GLU A 962 56.46 -43.34 10.24
C GLU A 962 54.94 -43.58 10.34
N GLU A 963 54.54 -44.63 11.05
CA GLU A 963 53.11 -44.94 11.26
C GLU A 963 52.42 -43.90 12.16
N ALA A 964 53.14 -43.39 13.16
CA ALA A 964 52.66 -42.31 14.01
C ALA A 964 52.43 -41.01 13.21
N GLU A 965 53.32 -40.69 12.26
CA GLU A 965 53.21 -39.52 11.38
C GLU A 965 52.01 -39.64 10.43
N ASP A 966 51.82 -40.80 9.79
CA ASP A 966 50.69 -41.05 8.89
C ASP A 966 49.34 -40.89 9.59
N ILE A 967 49.22 -41.42 10.82
CA ILE A 967 48.01 -41.26 11.65
C ILE A 967 47.83 -39.81 12.09
N TYR A 968 48.91 -39.09 12.40
CA TYR A 968 48.84 -37.68 12.78
C TYR A 968 48.43 -36.76 11.61
N ARG A 969 48.87 -37.04 10.38
CA ARG A 969 48.41 -36.32 9.18
C ARG A 969 46.90 -36.46 8.96
N ARG A 970 46.34 -37.66 9.21
CA ARG A 970 44.89 -37.90 9.17
C ARG A 970 44.12 -36.98 10.14
N ILE A 971 44.69 -36.65 11.31
CA ILE A 971 44.09 -35.69 12.26
C ILE A 971 44.10 -34.27 11.68
N GLN A 972 45.20 -33.86 11.05
CA GLN A 972 45.31 -32.53 10.45
C GLN A 972 44.33 -32.34 9.30
N GLU A 973 44.13 -33.36 8.46
CA GLU A 973 43.14 -33.33 7.39
C GLU A 973 41.70 -33.19 7.93
N LEU A 974 41.36 -33.92 9.01
CA LEU A 974 40.05 -33.85 9.65
C LEU A 974 39.79 -32.49 10.35
N ASN A 975 40.82 -31.84 10.89
CA ASN A 975 40.72 -30.54 11.56
C ASN A 975 40.63 -29.34 10.58
N VAL A 976 40.92 -29.52 9.29
CA VAL A 976 40.85 -28.44 8.27
C VAL A 976 39.47 -28.40 7.58
N SER A 977 38.66 -29.44 7.75
CA SER A 977 37.35 -29.61 7.11
C SER A 977 36.13 -29.23 7.98
N GLY A 978 36.30 -28.86 9.25
CA GLY A 978 35.25 -28.38 10.16
C GLY A 978 35.55 -27.00 10.72
#